data_AF-C7Q188-F1
#
_entry.id   AF-C7Q188-F1
#
_cell.length_a   1.000
_cell.length_b   1.000
_cell.length_c   1.000
_cell.angle_alpha   90.00
_cell.angle_beta   90.00
_cell.angle_gamma   90.00
#
_symmetry.space_group_name_H-M   'P 1'
#
loop_
_entity.id
_entity.type
_entity.pdbx_description
1 polymer ?
#
loop_
_entity_poly.entity_id
_entity_poly.type
_entity_poly.pdbx_seq_one_letter_code
_entity_poly.pdbx_strand_id
1 'polypeptide(L)'
;MVRSMFNVVGSLLNKNANASPVPYAAPGRYIIPALSGRSDNEVYMRAMGTAGTIFQIVSLLSSASATPQWRLYRKPKADGRQRYTTGDRGSDQRTEVLQHQALNVWNNPNPFTTGVNFREAGWQHMELTGEQWWVVVRDSRATFPTGLWLVRPDRMEPVPSAEKYIAGYVYTGPSGERVPLQPEEVILTKYPNPLDPYRGLGPVQSVLVDIDAMKYGSEWNRNFFINGAVPGGVVTVPGNMSDDEFDQFSTRWRESHQGVSRSHRVAILEGGATWVPTQMSIKDMDFSNLRNVSRDVLREAWGIHKSMLGNADDVNRCHDDQTEVLTNGGWKPFEKVEDADLIATVNPATRRIEYHAPIHRFAYDYHGDMVRIVNDVIDVKVTPNHTMLYATPRLPDVWRTCRADQLPSRFLVQTAPDAEDCADQQWFDLPAVEYDNGHYGRGGSERLPMDAWLEFLGWVISEGGILSEERAGNRYVMTLAQKKYPQRIRDCLAQLPFSAYEYFDEGGQIARWNITGKGLITWLREHVGTNCQDKRIPRWCFNLSLRQRRILFDAMMAGDGSRDPRPGRSNCYYATSSPGLADDVLEFVFRLGCRANMASHHDGRSARAPMYYIHITDRPASWVTGSNNVSTERYDGKVYSLEVPNHIYVTRRNGRIAIHGNSNAQTAEEVFGRWKIIPRLDRLRDTLNNQFLPMFGSTGENVEWDYVNPLPDDREADNAELTAKTTAYAALISANVNPDDAAEVVGLPRMRHIIQVPAATPTTGAGELEQADDSSGEPTEDDNPVENQVRSSIHARTLTAITAATGDSGPTPPAQGPNQPDLSRVDAQWKSATDNVVADYQSQILPAQQQQLQQQIREHVDAAELAALGTLAVDTVAAKALLLAAMVAFAVVAAREASREADEQGASVPPKTPDSSELETIAAVAVALMASELAVSAGREAMRLAVPGVGGQQVADQVGQFLQGLSEAGPRGHLAGAMSAAQNRARHATFTQHGAPRGQLRAVEVLDSATCDNCEEIDGTVFGDTDDPDAVAEAFAAYPMGGYTLCEGRERCRGTLFVDYDVGPDSDNPGDDLTAMLKKLVNLLEPEPAHINGHHHEKART
;
A
#
# COMPACT_ATOMS: atom_id res chain seq x y z
N MET A 1 -19.48 27.06 -76.26
CA MET A 1 -19.62 26.30 -77.51
C MET A 1 -18.36 25.44 -77.62
N VAL A 2 -18.36 24.11 -77.56
CA VAL A 2 -19.37 23.11 -77.92
C VAL A 2 -19.35 21.98 -76.88
N ARG A 3 -20.47 21.82 -76.17
CA ARG A 3 -20.98 20.55 -75.62
C ARG A 3 -21.42 19.68 -76.80
N SER A 4 -21.33 18.34 -76.67
CA SER A 4 -22.40 17.37 -77.03
C SER A 4 -21.87 16.08 -77.68
N MET A 5 -22.55 14.98 -77.35
CA MET A 5 -22.48 13.59 -77.85
C MET A 5 -21.45 12.73 -77.12
N PHE A 6 -21.80 11.80 -76.22
CA PHE A 6 -23.00 10.97 -76.11
C PHE A 6 -23.32 10.66 -74.64
N ASN A 7 -24.61 10.76 -74.29
CA ASN A 7 -25.22 10.04 -73.19
C ASN A 7 -26.28 9.10 -73.79
N VAL A 8 -26.66 8.09 -73.00
CA VAL A 8 -27.78 7.13 -73.15
C VAL A 8 -27.37 5.78 -73.78
N VAL A 9 -27.59 4.60 -73.21
CA VAL A 9 -28.10 4.06 -71.93
C VAL A 9 -27.70 2.58 -71.93
N GLY A 10 -27.48 1.95 -70.76
CA GLY A 10 -27.80 0.53 -70.61
C GLY A 10 -26.78 -0.39 -69.96
N SER A 11 -26.82 -0.40 -68.63
CA SER A 11 -26.68 -1.59 -67.76
C SER A 11 -25.30 -2.25 -67.58
N LEU A 12 -24.86 -2.22 -66.32
CA LEU A 12 -24.33 -3.34 -65.55
C LEU A 12 -23.18 -4.13 -66.19
N LEU A 13 -21.96 -3.93 -65.68
CA LEU A 13 -21.05 -4.99 -65.23
C LEU A 13 -19.79 -4.39 -64.56
N ASN A 14 -19.59 -4.78 -63.29
CA ASN A 14 -18.41 -4.62 -62.43
C ASN A 14 -17.99 -3.22 -61.95
N LYS A 15 -18.77 -2.65 -61.03
CA LYS A 15 -18.22 -1.94 -59.86
C LYS A 15 -18.14 -2.91 -58.68
N ASN A 16 -17.11 -3.76 -58.67
CA ASN A 16 -16.65 -4.35 -57.42
C ASN A 16 -15.63 -3.38 -56.82
N ALA A 17 -16.03 -2.66 -55.79
CA ALA A 17 -15.30 -2.59 -54.52
C ALA A 17 -15.95 -1.50 -53.66
N ASN A 18 -16.33 -1.90 -52.47
CA ASN A 18 -16.71 -1.05 -51.35
C ASN A 18 -15.46 -0.27 -50.88
N ALA A 19 -14.92 0.64 -51.71
CA ALA A 19 -13.75 1.43 -51.35
C ALA A 19 -14.18 2.52 -50.38
N SER A 20 -13.83 2.37 -49.09
CA SER A 20 -14.07 3.38 -48.08
C SER A 20 -13.49 4.73 -48.53
N PRO A 21 -14.22 5.84 -48.39
CA PRO A 21 -13.72 7.16 -48.76
C PRO A 21 -12.47 7.50 -47.93
N VAL A 22 -11.41 7.99 -48.57
CA VAL A 22 -10.22 8.49 -47.88
C VAL A 22 -10.61 9.79 -47.15
N PRO A 23 -10.63 9.84 -45.79
CA PRO A 23 -11.21 10.97 -45.06
C PRO A 23 -10.40 12.27 -45.15
N TYR A 24 -9.14 12.18 -45.56
CA TYR A 24 -8.17 13.26 -45.52
C TYR A 24 -7.62 13.47 -46.93
N ALA A 25 -8.14 14.45 -47.67
CA ALA A 25 -7.65 14.78 -49.01
C ALA A 25 -7.11 16.22 -49.08
N ALA A 26 -5.87 16.30 -49.56
CA ALA A 26 -5.00 17.44 -49.84
C ALA A 26 -4.43 18.24 -48.65
N PRO A 27 -3.10 18.48 -48.61
CA PRO A 27 -2.50 19.37 -47.63
C PRO A 27 -2.93 20.80 -47.95
N GLY A 28 -3.81 21.37 -47.12
CA GLY A 28 -3.89 22.83 -47.01
C GLY A 28 -2.49 23.32 -46.60
N ARG A 29 -1.83 24.06 -47.48
CA ARG A 29 -0.53 24.70 -47.21
C ARG A 29 -0.71 25.68 -46.05
N TYR A 30 -0.61 25.21 -44.80
CA TYR A 30 -0.39 26.07 -43.66
C TYR A 30 1.06 26.54 -43.73
N ILE A 31 1.28 27.59 -44.51
CA ILE A 31 2.52 28.37 -44.45
C ILE A 31 2.42 29.19 -43.16
N ILE A 32 3.03 28.69 -42.07
CA ILE A 32 3.50 29.60 -41.03
C ILE A 32 4.63 30.40 -41.68
N PRO A 33 4.54 31.74 -41.78
CA PRO A 33 5.52 32.51 -42.53
C PRO A 33 6.89 32.48 -41.86
N ALA A 34 7.79 31.73 -42.48
CA ALA A 34 9.19 32.06 -42.78
C ALA A 34 10.02 32.79 -41.69
N LEU A 35 10.72 31.99 -40.89
CA LEU A 35 12.15 32.20 -40.60
C LEU A 35 12.89 30.97 -41.13
N SER A 36 13.29 31.02 -42.40
CA SER A 36 13.78 29.88 -43.16
C SER A 36 15.14 29.35 -42.68
N GLY A 37 15.22 28.04 -42.44
CA GLY A 37 16.49 27.31 -42.49
C GLY A 37 16.43 25.87 -42.01
N ARG A 38 16.10 24.94 -42.93
CA ARG A 38 16.04 23.45 -42.78
C ARG A 38 14.70 22.94 -42.26
N SER A 39 14.30 21.74 -42.71
CA SER A 39 12.99 21.18 -42.39
C SER A 39 12.77 21.19 -40.87
N ASP A 40 11.56 21.45 -40.42
CA ASP A 40 11.22 21.61 -39.01
C ASP A 40 11.78 20.46 -38.15
N ASN A 41 11.83 19.24 -38.72
CA ASN A 41 12.43 18.06 -38.11
C ASN A 41 13.94 18.15 -37.84
N GLU A 42 14.72 18.83 -38.69
CA GLU A 42 16.14 19.06 -38.39
C GLU A 42 16.31 19.96 -37.16
N VAL A 43 15.45 20.96 -36.99
CA VAL A 43 15.46 21.84 -35.81
C VAL A 43 15.16 21.03 -34.55
N TYR A 44 14.15 20.15 -34.61
CA TYR A 44 13.78 19.30 -33.47
C TYR A 44 14.90 18.34 -33.09
N MET A 45 15.57 17.74 -34.07
CA MET A 45 16.72 16.87 -33.79
C MET A 45 17.92 17.64 -33.23
N ARG A 46 18.16 18.88 -33.68
CA ARG A 46 19.22 19.74 -33.14
C ARG A 46 18.97 20.12 -31.69
N ALA A 47 17.72 20.15 -31.22
CA ALA A 47 17.36 20.50 -29.85
C ALA A 47 18.12 19.64 -28.82
N MET A 48 18.34 18.36 -29.12
CA MET A 48 19.09 17.43 -28.28
C MET A 48 20.52 17.91 -27.98
N GLY A 49 21.18 18.59 -28.93
CA GLY A 49 22.52 19.14 -28.76
C GLY A 49 22.56 20.53 -28.12
N THR A 50 21.40 21.18 -27.95
CA THR A 50 21.31 22.56 -27.42
C THR A 50 21.00 22.62 -25.93
N ALA A 51 20.24 21.65 -25.41
CA ALA A 51 19.80 21.62 -24.01
C ALA A 51 20.19 20.30 -23.33
N GLY A 52 21.02 20.37 -22.29
CA GLY A 52 21.49 19.19 -21.56
C GLY A 52 20.36 18.39 -20.90
N THR A 53 19.26 19.03 -20.51
CA THR A 53 18.08 18.35 -19.94
C THR A 53 17.33 17.52 -20.99
N ILE A 54 17.22 18.02 -22.23
CA ILE A 54 16.63 17.26 -23.34
C ILE A 54 17.51 16.07 -23.68
N PHE A 55 18.84 16.28 -23.76
CA PHE A 55 19.79 15.18 -23.95
C PHE A 55 19.57 14.07 -22.91
N GLN A 56 19.53 14.41 -21.62
CA GLN A 56 19.33 13.43 -20.55
C GLN A 56 18.00 12.69 -20.68
N ILE A 57 16.89 13.41 -20.92
CA ILE A 57 15.55 12.81 -21.07
C ILE A 57 15.51 11.84 -22.26
N VAL A 58 15.95 12.31 -23.42
CA VAL A 58 15.89 11.54 -24.67
C VAL A 58 16.81 10.33 -24.58
N SER A 59 18.04 10.49 -24.07
CA SER A 59 18.96 9.37 -23.86
C SER A 59 18.38 8.34 -22.89
N LEU A 60 17.84 8.77 -21.75
CA LEU A 60 17.25 7.85 -20.77
C LEU A 60 16.11 7.03 -21.40
N LEU A 61 15.16 7.70 -22.07
CA LEU A 61 14.03 7.03 -22.71
C LEU A 61 14.47 6.13 -23.87
N SER A 62 15.41 6.58 -24.70
CA SER A 62 15.86 5.82 -25.86
C SER A 62 16.63 4.57 -25.46
N SER A 63 17.56 4.68 -24.50
CA SER A 63 18.33 3.53 -24.03
C SER A 63 17.43 2.55 -23.27
N ALA A 64 16.55 3.05 -22.39
CA ALA A 64 15.61 2.21 -21.64
C ALA A 64 14.62 1.47 -22.55
N SER A 65 14.18 2.10 -23.65
CA SER A 65 13.26 1.45 -24.61
C SER A 65 13.98 0.53 -25.61
N ALA A 66 15.30 0.64 -25.76
CA ALA A 66 16.10 -0.19 -26.67
C ALA A 66 16.65 -1.47 -26.01
N THR A 67 16.78 -1.45 -24.68
CA THR A 67 17.36 -2.51 -23.84
C THR A 67 16.53 -3.80 -23.78
N PRO A 68 15.18 -3.75 -23.67
CA PRO A 68 14.35 -4.95 -23.57
C PRO A 68 14.59 -5.92 -24.73
N GLN A 69 14.66 -7.21 -24.39
CA GLN A 69 14.87 -8.26 -25.38
C GLN A 69 13.59 -8.53 -26.16
N TRP A 70 13.73 -8.75 -27.47
CA TRP A 70 12.63 -9.06 -28.37
C TRP A 70 12.69 -10.52 -28.76
N ARG A 71 11.56 -11.21 -28.67
CA ARG A 71 11.41 -12.64 -28.99
C ARG A 71 10.30 -12.84 -30.02
N LEU A 72 10.44 -13.90 -30.79
CA LEU A 72 9.45 -14.28 -31.80
C LEU A 72 8.74 -15.55 -31.32
N TYR A 73 7.42 -15.55 -31.35
CA TYR A 73 6.58 -16.64 -30.87
C TYR A 73 5.73 -17.18 -32.00
N ARG A 74 5.38 -18.47 -31.94
CA ARG A 74 4.41 -19.07 -32.86
C ARG A 74 2.99 -18.73 -32.41
N LYS A 75 2.17 -18.22 -33.33
CA LYS A 75 0.75 -17.98 -33.06
C LYS A 75 0.03 -19.31 -32.76
N PRO A 76 -0.85 -19.36 -31.75
CA PRO A 76 -1.68 -20.54 -31.51
C PRO A 76 -2.56 -20.81 -32.74
N LYS A 77 -2.71 -22.07 -33.13
CA LYS A 77 -3.60 -22.45 -34.24
C LYS A 77 -5.03 -22.06 -33.86
N ALA A 78 -5.70 -21.28 -34.70
CA ALA A 78 -7.11 -20.97 -34.56
C ALA A 78 -7.96 -22.21 -34.87
N ASP A 79 -7.95 -23.20 -33.99
CA ASP A 79 -8.93 -24.28 -34.00
C ASP A 79 -10.05 -23.90 -33.03
N GLY A 80 -11.28 -23.81 -33.54
CA GLY A 80 -12.45 -23.24 -32.85
C GLY A 80 -12.99 -24.03 -31.65
N ARG A 81 -12.16 -24.88 -31.04
CA ARG A 81 -12.48 -25.68 -29.85
C ARG A 81 -11.21 -25.96 -29.04
N GLN A 82 -10.72 -24.99 -28.29
CA GLN A 82 -9.95 -25.28 -27.08
C GLN A 82 -10.57 -24.56 -25.89
N ARG A 83 -11.16 -25.39 -25.03
CA ARG A 83 -11.63 -25.07 -23.69
C ARG A 83 -10.36 -24.79 -22.88
N TYR A 84 -10.24 -23.59 -22.30
CA TYR A 84 -9.16 -23.30 -21.35
C TYR A 84 -9.16 -24.39 -20.27
N THR A 85 -8.12 -25.21 -20.23
CA THR A 85 -7.88 -26.11 -19.11
C THR A 85 -7.34 -25.26 -17.96
N THR A 86 -8.17 -25.11 -16.95
CA THR A 86 -7.84 -24.46 -15.67
C THR A 86 -6.74 -25.28 -14.99
N GLY A 87 -5.48 -24.90 -15.18
CA GLY A 87 -4.36 -25.62 -14.57
C GLY A 87 -2.99 -25.27 -15.16
N ASP A 88 -2.69 -23.99 -15.35
CA ASP A 88 -1.32 -23.43 -15.34
C ASP A 88 -1.42 -21.93 -15.62
N ARG A 89 -1.23 -21.10 -14.59
CA ARG A 89 -1.03 -19.66 -14.74
C ARG A 89 0.33 -19.34 -14.12
N GLY A 90 1.34 -19.16 -14.97
CA GLY A 90 2.70 -18.79 -14.56
C GLY A 90 3.79 -18.94 -15.62
N SER A 91 3.60 -19.71 -16.69
CA SER A 91 4.54 -19.69 -17.83
C SER A 91 3.82 -19.32 -19.11
N ASP A 92 4.39 -18.37 -19.85
CA ASP A 92 3.99 -18.03 -21.20
C ASP A 92 4.03 -19.30 -22.07
N GLN A 93 2.86 -19.90 -22.34
CA GLN A 93 2.74 -21.17 -23.06
C GLN A 93 3.06 -21.04 -24.58
N ARG A 94 3.43 -19.83 -25.05
CA ARG A 94 3.79 -19.59 -26.44
C ARG A 94 5.15 -20.23 -26.77
N THR A 95 5.22 -20.95 -27.88
CA THR A 95 6.48 -21.57 -28.33
C THR A 95 7.38 -20.52 -29.00
N GLU A 96 8.53 -20.25 -28.40
CA GLU A 96 9.55 -19.35 -28.97
C GLU A 96 10.18 -19.94 -30.24
N VAL A 97 10.33 -19.11 -31.25
CA VAL A 97 10.97 -19.40 -32.53
C VAL A 97 12.39 -18.86 -32.48
N LEU A 98 13.38 -19.76 -32.43
CA LEU A 98 14.80 -19.37 -32.32
C LEU A 98 15.45 -19.06 -33.68
N GLN A 99 14.86 -19.52 -34.79
CA GLN A 99 15.41 -19.36 -36.14
C GLN A 99 14.34 -18.84 -37.08
N HIS A 100 14.50 -17.58 -37.50
CA HIS A 100 13.67 -16.93 -38.50
C HIS A 100 14.45 -15.80 -39.16
N GLN A 101 14.22 -15.54 -40.45
CA GLN A 101 14.95 -14.47 -41.13
C GLN A 101 14.66 -13.07 -40.55
N ALA A 102 13.45 -12.87 -40.03
CA ALA A 102 13.10 -11.63 -39.31
C ALA A 102 13.97 -11.39 -38.06
N LEU A 103 14.38 -12.44 -37.33
CA LEU A 103 15.28 -12.32 -36.18
C LEU A 103 16.68 -11.88 -36.61
N ASN A 104 17.17 -12.41 -37.73
CA ASN A 104 18.47 -12.03 -38.29
C ASN A 104 18.49 -10.55 -38.67
N VAL A 105 17.46 -10.08 -39.39
CA VAL A 105 17.33 -8.68 -39.80
C VAL A 105 17.09 -7.77 -38.59
N TRP A 106 16.36 -8.21 -37.57
CA TRP A 106 16.12 -7.40 -36.37
C TRP A 106 17.38 -7.17 -35.53
N ASN A 107 18.19 -8.22 -35.36
CA ASN A 107 19.41 -8.16 -34.56
C ASN A 107 20.60 -7.55 -35.34
N ASN A 108 20.63 -7.73 -36.66
CA ASN A 108 21.63 -7.17 -37.56
C ASN A 108 20.95 -6.49 -38.75
N PRO A 109 20.34 -5.30 -38.55
CA PRO A 109 19.57 -4.61 -39.59
C PRO A 109 20.42 -4.25 -40.80
N ASN A 110 21.69 -3.91 -40.59
CA ASN A 110 22.64 -3.67 -41.66
C ASN A 110 24.07 -3.98 -41.16
N PRO A 111 25.08 -4.03 -42.05
CA PRO A 111 26.46 -4.36 -41.66
C PRO A 111 27.16 -3.37 -40.71
N PHE A 112 26.57 -2.19 -40.49
CA PHE A 112 27.22 -1.09 -39.77
C PHE A 112 26.55 -0.77 -38.42
N THR A 113 25.34 -1.28 -38.17
CA THR A 113 24.55 -0.95 -36.98
C THR A 113 24.02 -2.22 -36.33
N THR A 114 24.26 -2.35 -35.02
CA THR A 114 23.68 -3.43 -34.21
C THR A 114 22.18 -3.19 -33.98
N GLY A 115 21.42 -4.24 -33.69
CA GLY A 115 19.99 -4.11 -33.40
C GLY A 115 19.68 -3.16 -32.25
N VAL A 116 20.50 -3.14 -31.19
CA VAL A 116 20.34 -2.21 -30.05
C VAL A 116 20.53 -0.76 -30.50
N ASN A 117 21.63 -0.46 -31.20
CA ASN A 117 21.90 0.90 -31.69
C ASN A 117 20.83 1.37 -32.68
N PHE A 118 20.31 0.47 -33.51
CA PHE A 118 19.22 0.76 -34.43
C PHE A 118 17.93 1.16 -33.69
N ARG A 119 17.55 0.41 -32.65
CA ARG A 119 16.38 0.72 -31.81
C ARG A 119 16.56 2.01 -31.02
N GLU A 120 17.73 2.21 -30.42
CA GLU A 120 18.02 3.41 -29.64
C GLU A 120 17.99 4.67 -30.52
N ALA A 121 18.64 4.65 -31.68
CA ALA A 121 18.58 5.75 -32.64
C ALA A 121 17.15 5.98 -33.19
N GLY A 122 16.38 4.89 -33.37
CA GLY A 122 14.97 4.98 -33.76
C GLY A 122 14.12 5.68 -32.70
N TRP A 123 14.31 5.35 -31.43
CA TRP A 123 13.66 6.03 -30.32
C TRP A 123 14.10 7.50 -30.18
N GLN A 124 15.37 7.82 -30.43
CA GLN A 124 15.80 9.23 -30.48
C GLN A 124 15.01 10.02 -31.54
N HIS A 125 14.81 9.47 -32.74
CA HIS A 125 13.96 10.12 -33.75
C HIS A 125 12.51 10.26 -33.30
N MET A 126 11.94 9.23 -32.66
CA MET A 126 10.58 9.29 -32.10
C MET A 126 10.42 10.36 -31.02
N GLU A 127 11.33 10.46 -30.05
CA GLU A 127 11.21 11.45 -28.96
C GLU A 127 11.46 12.89 -29.44
N LEU A 128 12.26 13.07 -30.50
CA LEU A 128 12.58 14.39 -31.04
C LEU A 128 11.55 14.87 -32.07
N THR A 129 11.12 14.01 -32.99
CA THR A 129 10.28 14.39 -34.13
C THR A 129 8.88 13.78 -34.12
N GLY A 130 8.62 12.82 -33.23
CA GLY A 130 7.36 12.07 -33.17
C GLY A 130 7.26 10.94 -34.19
N GLU A 131 8.31 10.69 -34.97
CA GLU A 131 8.31 9.72 -36.06
C GLU A 131 9.68 9.06 -36.24
N GLN A 132 9.68 7.81 -36.70
CA GLN A 132 10.86 7.12 -37.18
C GLN A 132 10.55 6.38 -38.48
N TRP A 133 11.56 6.31 -39.34
CA TRP A 133 11.43 5.84 -40.72
C TRP A 133 12.46 4.76 -40.99
N TRP A 134 12.01 3.59 -41.40
CA TRP A 134 12.90 2.52 -41.84
C TRP A 134 12.71 2.27 -43.33
N VAL A 135 13.81 2.26 -44.07
CA VAL A 135 13.84 1.83 -45.47
C VAL A 135 14.22 0.36 -45.52
N VAL A 136 13.39 -0.42 -46.18
CA VAL A 136 13.53 -1.87 -46.29
C VAL A 136 14.42 -2.23 -47.47
N VAL A 137 15.45 -3.03 -47.23
CA VAL A 137 16.33 -3.55 -48.29
C VAL A 137 15.86 -4.95 -48.68
N ARG A 138 15.80 -5.19 -49.99
CA ARG A 138 15.56 -6.51 -50.57
C ARG A 138 16.67 -6.83 -51.56
N ASP A 139 17.13 -8.07 -51.55
CA ASP A 139 17.96 -8.58 -52.66
C ASP A 139 17.04 -8.87 -53.85
N SER A 140 17.51 -8.57 -55.06
CA SER A 140 16.91 -8.98 -56.33
C SER A 140 16.49 -10.47 -56.40
N ARG A 141 17.11 -11.34 -55.60
CA ARG A 141 16.84 -12.78 -55.53
C ARG A 141 15.94 -13.20 -54.36
N ALA A 142 15.63 -12.31 -53.43
CA ALA A 142 14.85 -12.60 -52.22
C ALA A 142 13.50 -11.87 -52.25
N THR A 143 12.43 -12.58 -51.92
CA THR A 143 11.08 -12.01 -51.84
C THR A 143 10.78 -11.33 -50.50
N PHE A 144 11.66 -11.52 -49.51
CA PHE A 144 11.56 -11.03 -48.14
C PHE A 144 12.65 -9.98 -47.82
N PRO A 145 12.46 -9.15 -46.77
CA PRO A 145 13.48 -8.20 -46.31
C PRO A 145 14.81 -8.86 -45.95
N THR A 146 15.91 -8.29 -46.46
CA THR A 146 17.28 -8.71 -46.14
C THR A 146 18.02 -7.71 -45.26
N GLY A 147 17.50 -6.49 -45.09
CA GLY A 147 18.07 -5.47 -44.23
C GLY A 147 17.13 -4.29 -43.98
N LEU A 148 17.51 -3.45 -43.02
CA LEU A 148 16.80 -2.24 -42.62
C LEU A 148 17.77 -1.06 -42.45
N TRP A 149 17.38 0.10 -42.96
CA TRP A 149 18.08 1.37 -42.74
C TRP A 149 17.18 2.35 -42.01
N LEU A 150 17.64 2.80 -40.84
CA LEU A 150 17.03 3.93 -40.16
C LEU A 150 17.43 5.19 -40.92
N VAL A 151 16.46 5.89 -41.48
CA VAL A 151 16.68 7.14 -42.19
C VAL A 151 16.20 8.32 -41.36
N ARG A 152 16.85 9.48 -41.55
CA ARG A 152 16.50 10.66 -40.78
C ARG A 152 15.12 11.21 -41.21
N PRO A 153 14.24 11.57 -40.26
CA PRO A 153 12.91 12.10 -40.55
C PRO A 153 12.88 13.39 -41.37
N ASP A 154 13.94 14.21 -41.30
CA ASP A 154 14.06 15.46 -42.08
C ASP A 154 14.20 15.23 -43.59
N ARG A 155 14.53 13.99 -44.00
CA ARG A 155 14.81 13.59 -45.38
C ARG A 155 13.74 12.70 -45.99
N MET A 156 12.65 12.47 -45.27
CA MET A 156 11.53 11.65 -45.71
C MET A 156 10.28 12.52 -45.90
N GLU A 157 9.62 12.31 -47.03
CA GLU A 157 8.36 12.98 -47.39
C GLU A 157 7.30 11.94 -47.80
N PRO A 158 6.16 11.85 -47.10
CA PRO A 158 5.03 11.06 -47.59
C PRO A 158 4.35 11.75 -48.76
N VAL A 159 3.89 10.97 -49.74
CA VAL A 159 3.13 11.45 -50.90
C VAL A 159 1.66 11.05 -50.72
N PRO A 160 0.76 11.97 -50.35
CA PRO A 160 -0.66 11.68 -50.18
C PRO A 160 -1.31 11.19 -51.47
N SER A 161 -2.26 10.27 -51.34
CA SER A 161 -3.10 9.78 -52.45
C SER A 161 -4.58 10.01 -52.15
N ALA A 162 -5.29 10.59 -53.10
CA ALA A 162 -6.74 10.79 -53.01
C ALA A 162 -7.52 9.45 -53.03
N GLU A 163 -6.91 8.37 -53.52
CA GLU A 163 -7.56 7.06 -53.67
C GLU A 163 -7.06 6.01 -52.67
N LYS A 164 -5.76 6.05 -52.31
CA LYS A 164 -5.10 5.00 -51.52
C LYS A 164 -4.55 5.49 -50.16
N TYR A 165 -4.93 6.68 -49.72
CA TYR A 165 -4.37 7.39 -48.56
C TYR A 165 -2.90 7.83 -48.78
N ILE A 166 -1.97 6.93 -49.12
CA ILE A 166 -0.57 7.23 -49.45
C ILE A 166 -0.21 6.58 -50.80
N ALA A 167 0.43 7.32 -51.70
CA ALA A 167 0.93 6.82 -52.99
C ALA A 167 2.34 6.23 -52.89
N GLY A 168 3.14 6.70 -51.95
CA GLY A 168 4.53 6.32 -51.73
C GLY A 168 5.26 7.36 -50.88
N TYR A 169 6.58 7.26 -50.84
CA TYR A 169 7.46 8.16 -50.09
C TYR A 169 8.59 8.67 -50.98
N VAL A 170 9.18 9.81 -50.61
CA VAL A 170 10.38 10.32 -51.26
C VAL A 170 11.47 10.47 -50.21
N TYR A 171 12.60 9.80 -50.43
CA TYR A 171 13.82 9.98 -49.65
C TYR A 171 14.75 10.95 -50.34
N THR A 172 15.26 11.95 -49.61
CA THR A 172 16.26 12.90 -50.11
C THR A 172 17.65 12.55 -49.57
N GLY A 173 18.53 12.06 -50.44
CA GLY A 173 19.89 11.67 -50.10
C GLY A 173 20.76 12.85 -49.66
N PRO A 174 21.94 12.59 -49.05
CA PRO A 174 22.87 13.64 -48.62
C PRO A 174 23.34 14.57 -49.75
N SER A 175 23.37 14.07 -50.99
CA SER A 175 23.70 14.79 -52.22
C SER A 175 22.53 15.60 -52.81
N GLY A 176 21.34 15.51 -52.21
CA GLY A 176 20.10 16.11 -52.74
C GLY A 176 19.36 15.26 -53.76
N GLU A 177 19.83 14.03 -54.04
CA GLU A 177 19.10 13.07 -54.89
C GLU A 177 17.76 12.69 -54.27
N ARG A 178 16.69 12.72 -55.06
CA ARG A 178 15.34 12.31 -54.62
C ARG A 178 15.04 10.90 -55.13
N VAL A 179 14.96 9.96 -54.19
CA VAL A 179 14.68 8.55 -54.46
C VAL A 179 13.20 8.28 -54.14
N PRO A 180 12.36 7.99 -55.14
CA PRO A 180 10.99 7.57 -54.89
C PRO A 180 10.97 6.14 -54.32
N LEU A 181 10.20 5.94 -53.26
CA LEU A 181 10.02 4.68 -52.55
C LEU A 181 8.54 4.30 -52.56
N GLN A 182 8.26 3.02 -52.77
CA GLN A 182 6.90 2.48 -52.69
C GLN A 182 6.45 2.33 -51.23
N PRO A 183 5.13 2.26 -50.96
CA PRO A 183 4.61 2.04 -49.61
C PRO A 183 5.20 0.80 -48.92
N GLU A 184 5.49 -0.27 -49.66
CA GLU A 184 6.02 -1.54 -49.13
C GLU A 184 7.54 -1.53 -48.89
N GLU A 185 8.23 -0.43 -49.26
CA GLU A 185 9.67 -0.22 -49.07
C GLU A 185 9.97 0.60 -47.80
N VAL A 186 8.93 1.08 -47.11
CA VAL A 186 9.06 1.96 -45.95
C VAL A 186 8.20 1.46 -44.79
N ILE A 187 8.78 1.41 -43.60
CA ILE A 187 8.07 1.19 -42.34
C ILE A 187 8.08 2.51 -41.59
N LEU A 188 6.89 2.97 -41.19
CA LEU A 188 6.69 4.21 -40.44
C LEU A 188 6.05 3.89 -39.09
N THR A 189 6.76 4.25 -38.03
CA THR A 189 6.20 4.33 -36.69
C THR A 189 6.09 5.80 -36.30
N LYS A 190 4.95 6.19 -35.74
CA LYS A 190 4.73 7.58 -35.36
C LYS A 190 3.79 7.75 -34.18
N TYR A 191 3.89 8.90 -33.53
CA TYR A 191 2.90 9.40 -32.59
C TYR A 191 1.70 10.01 -33.33
N PRO A 192 0.51 9.99 -32.72
CA PRO A 192 -0.66 10.61 -33.30
C PRO A 192 -0.44 12.12 -33.45
N ASN A 193 -0.78 12.65 -34.61
CA ASN A 193 -0.75 14.07 -34.89
C ASN A 193 -2.18 14.50 -35.31
N PRO A 194 -2.83 15.39 -34.55
CA PRO A 194 -4.22 15.80 -34.83
C PRO A 194 -4.34 16.71 -36.06
N LEU A 195 -3.25 17.35 -36.50
CA LEU A 195 -3.25 18.30 -37.62
C LEU A 195 -2.71 17.70 -38.92
N ASP A 196 -1.75 16.78 -38.82
CA ASP A 196 -1.17 16.09 -39.99
C ASP A 196 -1.31 14.57 -39.86
N PRO A 197 -2.28 13.95 -40.55
CA PRO A 197 -2.50 12.50 -40.47
C PRO A 197 -1.39 11.69 -41.17
N TYR A 198 -0.47 12.32 -41.90
CA TYR A 198 0.66 11.66 -42.56
C TYR A 198 1.94 11.69 -41.72
N ARG A 199 2.12 12.66 -40.83
CA ARG A 199 3.32 12.82 -39.99
C ARG A 199 3.06 12.55 -38.50
N GLY A 200 4.15 12.43 -37.73
CA GLY A 200 4.10 12.34 -36.27
C GLY A 200 4.14 13.71 -35.58
N LEU A 201 3.74 13.76 -34.31
CA LEU A 201 3.94 14.92 -33.43
C LEU A 201 4.77 14.51 -32.21
N GLY A 202 5.94 15.11 -32.04
CA GLY A 202 6.90 14.78 -30.97
C GLY A 202 6.87 15.75 -29.78
N PRO A 203 7.29 15.33 -28.57
CA PRO A 203 7.30 16.20 -27.39
C PRO A 203 8.10 17.50 -27.58
N VAL A 204 9.25 17.48 -28.27
CA VAL A 204 10.07 18.68 -28.51
C VAL A 204 9.26 19.78 -29.18
N GLN A 205 8.36 19.44 -30.09
CA GLN A 205 7.54 20.40 -30.83
C GLN A 205 6.62 21.22 -29.90
N SER A 206 6.23 20.65 -28.76
CA SER A 206 5.38 21.32 -27.77
C SER A 206 6.11 22.37 -26.93
N VAL A 207 7.44 22.27 -26.80
CA VAL A 207 8.27 23.10 -25.91
C VAL A 207 9.35 23.91 -26.64
N LEU A 208 9.24 24.08 -27.96
CA LEU A 208 10.23 24.83 -28.74
C LEU A 208 10.43 26.26 -28.25
N VAL A 209 9.33 26.93 -27.88
CA VAL A 209 9.38 28.31 -27.39
C VAL A 209 10.17 28.38 -26.07
N ASP A 210 10.00 27.39 -25.20
CA ASP A 210 10.73 27.29 -23.93
C ASP A 210 12.21 26.99 -24.16
N ILE A 211 12.52 26.13 -25.12
CA ILE A 211 13.92 25.83 -25.52
C ILE A 211 14.60 27.10 -26.03
N ASP A 212 13.93 27.87 -26.88
CA ASP A 212 14.43 29.14 -27.39
C ASP A 212 14.61 30.16 -26.26
N ALA A 213 13.65 30.27 -25.34
CA ALA A 213 13.76 31.13 -24.17
C ALA A 213 14.96 30.75 -23.28
N MET A 214 15.18 29.46 -23.04
CA MET A 214 16.35 28.96 -22.30
C MET A 214 17.66 29.28 -23.00
N LYS A 215 17.71 29.11 -24.32
CA LYS A 215 18.87 29.42 -25.14
C LYS A 215 19.18 30.91 -25.09
N TYR A 216 18.20 31.77 -25.36
CA TYR A 216 18.40 33.22 -25.31
C TYR A 216 18.74 33.71 -23.90
N GLY A 217 18.15 33.12 -22.85
CA GLY A 217 18.53 33.41 -21.47
C GLY A 217 19.98 33.01 -21.18
N SER A 218 20.43 31.85 -21.67
CA SER A 218 21.81 31.39 -21.53
C SER A 218 22.79 32.25 -22.32
N GLU A 219 22.44 32.67 -23.53
CA GLU A 219 23.23 33.59 -24.35
C GLU A 219 23.30 34.99 -23.74
N TRP A 220 22.18 35.50 -23.22
CA TRP A 220 22.12 36.76 -22.49
C TRP A 220 23.00 36.69 -21.25
N ASN A 221 22.92 35.62 -20.46
CA ASN A 221 23.79 35.39 -19.29
C ASN A 221 25.27 35.32 -19.70
N ARG A 222 25.59 34.53 -20.73
CA ARG A 222 26.95 34.41 -21.26
C ARG A 222 27.48 35.77 -21.69
N ASN A 223 26.69 36.54 -22.44
CA ASN A 223 27.06 37.86 -22.90
C ASN A 223 27.14 38.87 -21.75
N PHE A 224 26.29 38.75 -20.73
CA PHE A 224 26.34 39.52 -19.50
C PHE A 224 27.68 39.32 -18.77
N PHE A 225 28.12 38.05 -18.61
CA PHE A 225 29.42 37.74 -17.99
C PHE A 225 30.62 38.11 -18.87
N ILE A 226 30.55 37.89 -20.19
CA ILE A 226 31.64 38.21 -21.12
C ILE A 226 31.84 39.72 -21.26
N ASN A 227 30.73 40.47 -21.35
CA ASN A 227 30.76 41.91 -21.55
C ASN A 227 30.86 42.70 -20.25
N GLY A 228 30.84 42.05 -19.08
CA GLY A 228 30.93 42.70 -17.77
C GLY A 228 29.80 43.70 -17.51
N ALA A 229 28.57 43.33 -17.84
CA ALA A 229 27.48 44.28 -18.02
C ALA A 229 26.72 44.63 -16.73
N VAL A 230 27.32 45.47 -15.90
CA VAL A 230 26.56 46.60 -15.34
C VAL A 230 27.03 47.80 -16.15
N PRO A 231 26.18 48.75 -16.59
CA PRO A 231 26.71 50.07 -16.90
C PRO A 231 27.46 50.47 -15.64
N GLY A 232 28.79 50.55 -15.70
CA GLY A 232 29.56 50.67 -14.46
C GLY A 232 29.12 51.89 -13.65
N GLY A 233 28.55 52.88 -14.35
CA GLY A 233 28.11 54.15 -13.86
C GLY A 233 28.01 55.16 -14.99
N VAL A 234 27.56 56.37 -14.63
CA VAL A 234 27.61 57.55 -15.48
C VAL A 234 28.82 58.36 -15.06
N VAL A 235 29.68 58.73 -16.02
CA VAL A 235 30.76 59.71 -15.78
C VAL A 235 30.18 61.09 -16.01
N THR A 236 30.08 61.90 -14.97
CA THR A 236 29.62 63.29 -15.05
C THR A 236 30.82 64.23 -15.05
N VAL A 237 30.91 65.10 -16.06
CA VAL A 237 31.95 66.13 -16.19
C VAL A 237 31.37 67.54 -15.94
N PRO A 238 32.10 68.42 -15.23
CA PRO A 238 31.67 69.80 -15.04
C PRO A 238 31.97 70.65 -16.29
N GLY A 239 30.99 70.81 -17.19
CA GLY A 239 31.07 71.66 -18.40
C GLY A 239 30.86 70.90 -19.71
N ASN A 240 30.98 71.59 -20.84
CA ASN A 240 30.93 70.96 -22.17
C ASN A 240 32.34 70.51 -22.59
N MET A 241 32.45 69.27 -23.02
CA MET A 241 33.65 68.69 -23.60
C MET A 241 33.62 68.86 -25.13
N SER A 242 34.78 69.13 -25.75
CA SER A 242 34.88 69.12 -27.21
C SER A 242 34.84 67.68 -27.77
N ASP A 243 34.49 67.52 -29.05
CA ASP A 243 34.41 66.20 -29.70
C ASP A 243 35.76 65.44 -29.65
N ASP A 244 36.88 66.13 -29.86
CA ASP A 244 38.22 65.53 -29.81
C ASP A 244 38.59 65.00 -28.40
N GLU A 245 38.20 65.75 -27.35
CA GLU A 245 38.42 65.34 -25.97
C GLU A 245 37.54 64.14 -25.59
N PHE A 246 36.30 64.10 -26.09
CA PHE A 246 35.38 62.98 -25.88
C PHE A 246 35.87 61.69 -26.53
N ASP A 247 36.40 61.77 -27.76
CA ASP A 247 36.91 60.61 -28.48
C ASP A 247 38.18 60.05 -27.85
N GLN A 248 39.08 60.91 -27.39
CA GLN A 248 40.28 60.49 -26.65
C GLN A 248 39.93 59.84 -25.32
N PHE A 249 39.02 60.45 -24.55
CA PHE A 249 38.55 59.89 -23.28
C PHE A 249 37.87 58.53 -23.47
N SER A 250 36.96 58.43 -24.45
CA SER A 250 36.24 57.19 -24.77
C SER A 250 37.19 56.07 -25.21
N THR A 251 38.22 56.39 -25.99
CA THR A 251 39.21 55.41 -26.46
C THR A 251 40.06 54.89 -25.30
N ARG A 252 40.59 55.77 -24.44
CA ARG A 252 41.35 55.35 -23.24
C ARG A 252 40.50 54.54 -22.26
N TRP A 253 39.22 54.90 -22.13
CA TRP A 253 38.28 54.18 -21.27
C TRP A 253 38.05 52.74 -21.75
N ARG A 254 37.77 52.56 -23.05
CA ARG A 254 37.62 51.23 -23.67
C ARG A 254 38.89 50.40 -23.53
N GLU A 255 40.06 50.97 -23.82
CA GLU A 255 41.33 50.25 -23.67
C GLU A 255 41.59 49.81 -22.23
N SER A 256 41.21 50.62 -21.24
CA SER A 256 41.52 50.35 -19.83
C SER A 256 40.55 49.37 -19.16
N HIS A 257 39.28 49.37 -19.56
CA HIS A 257 38.19 48.68 -18.83
C HIS A 257 37.42 47.64 -19.66
N GLN A 258 37.70 47.46 -20.95
CA GLN A 258 37.07 46.42 -21.77
C GLN A 258 37.70 45.03 -21.52
N GLY A 259 36.88 44.04 -21.17
CA GLY A 259 37.26 42.63 -21.02
C GLY A 259 37.23 42.11 -19.58
N VAL A 260 36.90 40.82 -19.41
CA VAL A 260 36.68 40.15 -18.10
C VAL A 260 37.90 40.24 -17.18
N SER A 261 39.13 40.25 -17.71
CA SER A 261 40.35 40.39 -16.89
C SER A 261 40.62 41.81 -16.40
N ARG A 262 39.86 42.81 -16.86
CA ARG A 262 40.03 44.24 -16.55
C ARG A 262 38.87 44.81 -15.72
N SER A 263 37.88 44.00 -15.34
CA SER A 263 36.62 44.38 -14.69
C SER A 263 36.74 44.94 -13.26
N HIS A 264 37.94 44.99 -12.68
CA HIS A 264 38.22 45.56 -11.35
C HIS A 264 39.37 46.56 -11.34
N ARG A 265 39.77 47.09 -12.51
CA ARG A 265 40.79 48.13 -12.56
C ARG A 265 40.24 49.44 -11.99
N VAL A 266 41.10 50.13 -11.23
CA VAL A 266 40.78 51.44 -10.67
C VAL A 266 40.76 52.46 -11.81
N ALA A 267 39.60 53.10 -12.00
CA ALA A 267 39.44 54.18 -12.95
C ALA A 267 40.07 55.47 -12.40
N ILE A 268 40.90 56.14 -13.21
CA ILE A 268 41.46 57.46 -12.92
C ILE A 268 40.69 58.49 -13.75
N LEU A 269 40.11 59.49 -13.09
CA LEU A 269 39.28 60.52 -13.71
C LEU A 269 39.97 61.90 -13.58
N GLU A 270 40.11 62.61 -14.70
CA GLU A 270 40.74 63.93 -14.79
C GLU A 270 39.67 65.05 -14.89
N GLY A 271 40.04 66.31 -14.64
CA GLY A 271 39.17 67.46 -14.91
C GLY A 271 37.94 67.63 -14.00
N GLY A 272 37.92 66.99 -12.83
CA GLY A 272 36.76 67.04 -11.91
C GLY A 272 35.61 66.12 -12.30
N ALA A 273 35.84 65.18 -13.23
CA ALA A 273 34.86 64.17 -13.59
C ALA A 273 34.58 63.22 -12.42
N THR A 274 33.31 62.91 -12.18
CA THR A 274 32.86 62.03 -11.10
C THR A 274 32.15 60.80 -11.64
N TRP A 275 32.42 59.65 -11.01
CA TRP A 275 31.75 58.39 -11.32
C TRP A 275 30.53 58.18 -10.44
N VAL A 276 29.36 58.01 -11.06
CA VAL A 276 28.12 57.68 -10.36
C VAL A 276 27.74 56.23 -10.70
N PRO A 277 27.91 55.26 -9.79
CA PRO A 277 27.59 53.86 -10.07
C PRO A 277 26.08 53.66 -10.23
N THR A 278 25.66 53.02 -11.34
CA THR A 278 24.29 52.54 -11.52
C THR A 278 24.13 51.24 -10.73
N GLN A 279 23.64 51.34 -9.49
CA GLN A 279 23.38 50.18 -8.64
C GLN A 279 22.16 49.41 -9.14
N MET A 280 22.38 48.38 -9.96
CA MET A 280 21.52 47.20 -9.96
C MET A 280 22.31 46.08 -9.31
N SER A 281 21.75 45.50 -8.23
CA SER A 281 22.42 44.42 -7.52
C SER A 281 22.24 43.11 -8.30
N ILE A 282 23.33 42.39 -8.51
CA ILE A 282 23.35 41.05 -9.12
C ILE A 282 22.50 40.05 -8.30
N LYS A 283 22.19 40.39 -7.04
CA LYS A 283 21.40 39.58 -6.10
C LYS A 283 19.91 39.56 -6.43
N ASP A 284 19.40 40.53 -7.20
CA ASP A 284 17.97 40.66 -7.52
C ASP A 284 17.56 39.87 -8.78
N MET A 285 18.52 39.33 -9.55
CA MET A 285 18.22 38.44 -10.67
C MET A 285 18.25 36.99 -10.19
N ASP A 286 17.07 36.41 -9.99
CA ASP A 286 16.86 35.03 -9.56
C ASP A 286 17.07 34.02 -10.70
N PHE A 287 18.32 33.96 -11.19
CA PHE A 287 18.73 33.07 -12.28
C PHE A 287 18.55 31.59 -11.95
N SER A 288 18.68 31.25 -10.66
CA SER A 288 18.41 29.91 -10.14
C SER A 288 16.97 29.50 -10.41
N ASN A 289 16.00 30.33 -10.06
CA ASN A 289 14.60 29.99 -10.26
C ASN A 289 14.21 30.00 -11.74
N LEU A 290 14.71 30.95 -12.53
CA LEU A 290 14.44 30.94 -13.99
C LEU A 290 14.94 29.64 -14.64
N ARG A 291 16.13 29.16 -14.26
CA ARG A 291 16.70 27.91 -14.78
C ARG A 291 15.95 26.66 -14.29
N ASN A 292 15.46 26.66 -13.06
CA ASN A 292 14.72 25.53 -12.50
C ASN A 292 13.33 25.39 -13.13
N VAL A 293 12.59 26.50 -13.25
CA VAL A 293 11.25 26.53 -13.88
C VAL A 293 11.31 26.01 -15.32
N SER A 294 12.30 26.43 -16.12
CA SER A 294 12.42 25.90 -17.48
C SER A 294 12.74 24.40 -17.52
N ARG A 295 13.47 23.86 -16.54
CA ARG A 295 13.73 22.41 -16.48
C ARG A 295 12.47 21.62 -16.12
N ASP A 296 11.57 22.19 -15.32
CA ASP A 296 10.31 21.55 -14.95
C ASP A 296 9.33 21.50 -16.12
N VAL A 297 9.16 22.61 -16.86
CA VAL A 297 8.36 22.64 -18.10
C VAL A 297 8.88 21.62 -19.13
N LEU A 298 10.21 21.53 -19.29
CA LEU A 298 10.80 20.51 -20.14
C LEU A 298 10.49 19.09 -19.65
N ARG A 299 10.47 18.81 -18.35
CA ARG A 299 10.13 17.47 -17.83
C ARG A 299 8.67 17.12 -18.03
N GLU A 300 7.77 18.09 -17.85
CA GLU A 300 6.33 17.94 -18.03
C GLU A 300 5.96 17.48 -19.44
N ALA A 301 6.65 17.99 -20.47
CA ALA A 301 6.40 17.61 -21.86
C ALA A 301 6.62 16.10 -22.14
N TRP A 302 7.54 15.45 -21.42
CA TRP A 302 7.72 13.98 -21.47
C TRP A 302 7.02 13.26 -20.31
N GLY A 303 6.48 14.01 -19.35
CA GLY A 303 5.95 13.54 -18.07
C GLY A 303 6.97 12.73 -17.27
N ILE A 304 8.23 13.18 -17.21
CA ILE A 304 9.30 12.52 -16.45
C ILE A 304 9.47 13.18 -15.09
N HIS A 305 9.46 12.38 -14.03
CA HIS A 305 9.69 12.88 -12.68
C HIS A 305 11.15 13.30 -12.46
N LYS A 306 11.40 14.31 -11.63
CA LYS A 306 12.73 14.90 -11.42
C LYS A 306 13.77 13.92 -10.84
N SER A 307 13.31 12.92 -10.08
CA SER A 307 14.13 11.84 -9.52
C SER A 307 14.76 10.94 -10.59
N MET A 308 14.07 10.71 -11.72
CA MET A 308 14.56 9.88 -12.82
C MET A 308 15.80 10.49 -13.51
N LEU A 309 16.01 11.79 -13.34
CA LEU A 309 17.13 12.54 -13.92
C LEU A 309 18.22 12.84 -12.88
N GLY A 310 18.21 12.13 -11.74
CA GLY A 310 19.21 12.28 -10.68
C GLY A 310 19.11 13.57 -9.86
N ASN A 311 17.99 14.32 -9.95
CA ASN A 311 17.74 15.46 -9.06
C ASN A 311 16.98 14.95 -7.82
N ALA A 312 17.64 14.97 -6.66
CA ALA A 312 17.13 14.36 -5.43
C ALA A 312 16.08 15.21 -4.68
N ASP A 313 15.83 16.45 -5.11
CA ASP A 313 15.06 17.43 -4.32
C ASP A 313 13.58 17.04 -4.02
N ASP A 314 13.01 15.97 -4.61
CA ASP A 314 11.63 15.44 -4.29
C ASP A 314 11.65 14.09 -3.58
N VAL A 315 12.80 13.42 -3.51
CA VAL A 315 12.90 12.08 -2.92
C VAL A 315 13.05 12.18 -1.40
N ASN A 316 12.82 13.38 -0.86
CA ASN A 316 13.31 13.76 0.44
C ASN A 316 12.53 13.15 1.62
N ARG A 317 12.20 11.85 1.69
CA ARG A 317 11.35 11.27 2.76
C ARG A 317 12.15 10.91 4.03
N CYS A 318 12.82 11.85 4.69
CA CYS A 318 13.85 11.53 5.68
C CYS A 318 13.62 12.14 7.07
N HIS A 319 14.27 11.53 8.08
CA HIS A 319 14.37 12.01 9.46
C HIS A 319 15.55 12.97 9.63
N ASP A 320 15.52 13.77 10.69
CA ASP A 320 16.64 14.61 11.09
C ASP A 320 17.82 13.80 11.68
N ASP A 321 18.94 14.48 11.89
CA ASP A 321 20.19 13.92 12.39
C ASP A 321 20.18 13.48 13.87
N GLN A 322 19.14 13.83 14.61
CA GLN A 322 18.97 13.48 16.02
C GLN A 322 18.09 12.24 16.25
N THR A 323 17.58 11.64 15.17
CA THR A 323 16.72 10.45 15.27
C THR A 323 17.56 9.16 15.29
N GLU A 324 17.15 8.22 16.15
CA GLU A 324 17.74 6.90 16.31
C GLU A 324 16.77 5.82 15.80
N VAL A 325 17.30 4.68 15.39
CA VAL A 325 16.54 3.49 14.98
C VAL A 325 16.77 2.36 15.97
N LEU A 326 15.74 1.54 16.21
CA LEU A 326 15.88 0.34 17.02
C LEU A 326 16.48 -0.81 16.18
N THR A 327 17.55 -1.42 16.68
CA THR A 327 18.19 -2.60 16.08
C THR A 327 18.06 -3.80 17.03
N ASN A 328 18.42 -5.01 16.57
CA ASN A 328 18.47 -6.19 17.44
C ASN A 328 19.46 -6.02 18.63
N GLY A 329 20.44 -5.11 18.52
CA GLY A 329 21.41 -4.77 19.54
C GLY A 329 21.02 -3.57 20.42
N GLY A 330 19.84 -2.98 20.20
CA GLY A 330 19.35 -1.78 20.89
C GLY A 330 19.32 -0.54 20.00
N TRP A 331 19.20 0.63 20.63
CA TRP A 331 19.09 1.92 19.93
C TRP A 331 20.41 2.33 19.27
N LYS A 332 20.36 2.72 18.00
CA LYS A 332 21.51 3.15 17.21
C LYS A 332 21.17 4.44 16.44
N PRO A 333 22.02 5.48 16.47
CA PRO A 333 21.85 6.65 15.61
C PRO A 333 21.86 6.27 14.14
N PHE A 334 21.05 6.92 13.29
CA PHE A 334 20.99 6.60 11.86
C PHE A 334 22.35 6.62 11.17
N GLU A 335 23.21 7.57 11.52
CA GLU A 335 24.57 7.70 10.98
C GLU A 335 25.43 6.44 11.20
N LYS A 336 25.16 5.69 12.28
CA LYS A 336 25.97 4.53 12.68
C LYS A 336 25.37 3.20 12.21
N VAL A 337 24.22 3.19 11.55
CA VAL A 337 23.59 1.97 11.05
C VAL A 337 24.42 1.36 9.93
N GLU A 338 24.70 0.05 10.01
CA GLU A 338 25.47 -0.76 9.06
C GLU A 338 24.54 -1.75 8.32
N ASP A 339 24.99 -2.30 7.18
CA ASP A 339 24.16 -3.24 6.38
C ASP A 339 23.89 -4.57 7.11
N ALA A 340 24.75 -4.94 8.07
CA ALA A 340 24.60 -6.14 8.88
C ALA A 340 23.65 -5.94 10.08
N ASP A 341 23.27 -4.69 10.39
CA ASP A 341 22.35 -4.44 11.50
C ASP A 341 20.95 -4.90 11.12
N LEU A 342 20.31 -5.67 12.01
CA LEU A 342 18.90 -6.02 11.85
C LEU A 342 18.03 -4.95 12.48
N ILE A 343 17.26 -4.26 11.66
CA ILE A 343 16.36 -3.17 12.03
C ILE A 343 15.05 -3.72 12.54
N ALA A 344 14.57 -3.18 13.66
CA ALA A 344 13.24 -3.47 14.17
C ALA A 344 12.17 -2.86 13.27
N THR A 345 11.36 -3.72 12.68
CA THR A 345 10.22 -3.36 11.85
C THR A 345 8.93 -3.84 12.50
N VAL A 346 7.78 -3.32 12.08
CA VAL A 346 6.47 -3.75 12.59
C VAL A 346 5.65 -4.31 11.45
N ASN A 347 5.26 -5.59 11.54
CA ASN A 347 4.43 -6.24 10.54
C ASN A 347 3.01 -5.63 10.59
N PRO A 348 2.50 -5.08 9.47
CA PRO A 348 1.19 -4.41 9.48
C PRO A 348 0.02 -5.37 9.73
N ALA A 349 0.15 -6.66 9.38
CA ALA A 349 -0.91 -7.65 9.57
C ALA A 349 -0.94 -8.20 11.00
N THR A 350 0.22 -8.52 11.58
CA THR A 350 0.31 -9.10 12.93
C THR A 350 0.51 -8.06 14.03
N ARG A 351 0.89 -6.83 13.67
CA ARG A 351 1.32 -5.71 14.54
C ARG A 351 2.48 -6.05 15.48
N ARG A 352 3.18 -7.15 15.23
CA ARG A 352 4.34 -7.60 16.00
C ARG A 352 5.64 -7.09 15.40
N ILE A 353 6.67 -7.05 16.24
CA ILE A 353 8.02 -6.67 15.83
C ILE A 353 8.67 -7.79 15.01
N GLU A 354 9.40 -7.42 13.96
CA GLU A 354 10.25 -8.30 13.16
C GLU A 354 11.61 -7.63 12.97
N TYR A 355 12.62 -8.42 12.60
CA TYR A 355 13.99 -7.93 12.42
C TYR A 355 14.46 -8.20 11.00
N HIS A 356 14.73 -7.14 10.25
CA HIS A 356 15.14 -7.22 8.84
C HIS A 356 16.38 -6.38 8.59
N ALA A 357 17.26 -6.84 7.70
CA ALA A 357 18.36 -6.02 7.22
C ALA A 357 17.81 -4.85 6.36
N PRO A 358 18.44 -3.66 6.39
CA PRO A 358 18.04 -2.56 5.54
C PRO A 358 18.32 -2.90 4.06
N ILE A 359 17.34 -2.66 3.19
CA ILE A 359 17.50 -2.83 1.73
C ILE A 359 18.34 -1.69 1.17
N HIS A 360 18.00 -0.45 1.57
CA HIS A 360 18.70 0.77 1.17
C HIS A 360 18.84 1.72 2.36
N ARG A 361 19.92 2.50 2.36
CA ARG A 361 20.22 3.55 3.35
C ARG A 361 20.43 4.86 2.62
N PHE A 362 19.65 5.87 2.99
CA PHE A 362 19.72 7.21 2.40
C PHE A 362 20.29 8.19 3.41
N ALA A 363 21.30 8.96 2.99
CA ALA A 363 21.91 10.03 3.77
C ALA A 363 22.38 11.15 2.83
N TYR A 364 21.86 12.37 3.00
CA TYR A 364 22.23 13.54 2.21
C TYR A 364 21.94 14.84 2.97
N ASP A 365 22.51 15.95 2.49
CA ASP A 365 22.29 17.27 3.08
C ASP A 365 20.93 17.84 2.62
N TYR A 366 20.14 18.35 3.57
CA TYR A 366 18.82 18.92 3.34
C TYR A 366 18.74 20.34 3.89
N HIS A 367 18.28 21.25 3.04
CA HIS A 367 18.07 22.66 3.37
C HIS A 367 16.62 23.03 3.06
N GLY A 368 15.76 22.99 4.08
CA GLY A 368 14.32 23.09 3.84
C GLY A 368 13.51 23.12 5.12
N ASP A 369 12.20 23.10 4.95
CA ASP A 369 11.28 23.07 6.07
C ASP A 369 10.93 21.62 6.41
N MET A 370 10.92 21.27 7.69
CA MET A 370 10.54 19.94 8.19
C MET A 370 9.30 20.03 9.06
N VAL A 371 8.47 19.00 8.99
CA VAL A 371 7.32 18.81 9.87
C VAL A 371 7.81 18.20 11.17
N ARG A 372 7.58 18.91 12.28
CA ARG A 372 7.84 18.43 13.63
C ARG A 372 6.52 18.16 14.35
N ILE A 373 6.40 16.95 14.88
CA ILE A 373 5.28 16.47 15.66
C ILE A 373 5.77 16.20 17.08
N VAL A 374 5.30 16.99 18.04
CA VAL A 374 5.77 16.93 19.43
C VAL A 374 4.63 17.02 20.43
N ASN A 375 4.59 16.09 21.37
CA ASN A 375 3.76 16.14 22.58
C ASN A 375 4.54 15.51 23.76
N ASP A 376 3.90 15.23 24.89
CA ASP A 376 4.60 14.65 26.06
C ASP A 376 5.16 13.24 25.80
N VAL A 377 4.66 12.55 24.77
CA VAL A 377 4.86 11.13 24.49
C VAL A 377 5.69 10.89 23.23
N ILE A 378 5.48 11.66 22.16
CA ILE A 378 6.14 11.53 20.86
C ILE A 378 6.94 12.78 20.51
N ASP A 379 8.06 12.60 19.83
CA ASP A 379 8.83 13.67 19.19
C ASP A 379 9.34 13.11 17.87
N VAL A 380 8.88 13.67 16.76
CA VAL A 380 9.19 13.21 15.40
C VAL A 380 9.49 14.45 14.57
N LYS A 381 10.62 14.46 13.88
CA LYS A 381 10.97 15.54 12.95
C LYS A 381 11.36 14.94 11.61
N VAL A 382 10.51 15.17 10.62
CA VAL A 382 10.60 14.55 9.30
C VAL A 382 10.33 15.57 8.23
N THR A 383 10.78 15.29 7.02
CA THR A 383 10.45 16.11 5.86
C THR A 383 8.94 16.06 5.52
N PRO A 384 8.40 17.07 4.81
CA PRO A 384 6.97 17.17 4.51
C PRO A 384 6.39 15.95 3.76
N ASN A 385 7.18 15.34 2.89
CA ASN A 385 6.79 14.18 2.07
C ASN A 385 7.06 12.82 2.75
N HIS A 386 7.52 12.78 4.01
CA HIS A 386 7.78 11.53 4.72
C HIS A 386 6.47 10.76 4.99
N THR A 387 6.53 9.43 4.91
CA THR A 387 5.37 8.55 5.07
C THR A 387 5.05 8.35 6.55
N MET A 388 3.90 8.83 7.00
CA MET A 388 3.44 8.73 8.39
C MET A 388 2.42 7.61 8.53
N LEU A 389 2.61 6.74 9.52
CA LEU A 389 1.59 5.79 9.97
C LEU A 389 0.69 6.48 11.01
N TYR A 390 -0.62 6.50 10.78
CA TYR A 390 -1.58 7.16 11.64
C TYR A 390 -2.91 6.43 11.69
N ALA A 391 -3.69 6.67 12.74
CA ALA A 391 -5.09 6.26 12.83
C ALA A 391 -5.97 7.48 13.17
N THR A 392 -7.26 7.46 12.87
CA THR A 392 -8.16 8.59 13.12
C THR A 392 -8.99 8.37 14.38
N PRO A 393 -9.61 9.42 14.95
CA PRO A 393 -10.39 9.22 16.15
C PRO A 393 -11.57 8.27 16.05
N ARG A 394 -12.18 8.16 14.87
CA ARG A 394 -13.27 7.23 14.58
C ARG A 394 -12.79 5.79 14.39
N LEU A 395 -11.55 5.62 13.92
CA LEU A 395 -10.91 4.32 13.74
C LEU A 395 -9.57 4.21 14.47
N PRO A 396 -9.57 4.10 15.80
CA PRO A 396 -8.32 4.01 16.55
C PRO A 396 -7.53 2.73 16.25
N ASP A 397 -8.17 1.69 15.70
CA ASP A 397 -7.56 0.38 15.41
C ASP A 397 -7.17 0.18 13.94
N VAL A 398 -7.55 1.09 13.04
CA VAL A 398 -7.22 1.00 11.60
C VAL A 398 -6.09 1.96 11.27
N TRP A 399 -4.91 1.39 11.07
CA TRP A 399 -3.71 2.14 10.71
C TRP A 399 -3.66 2.43 9.21
N ARG A 400 -3.42 3.68 8.85
CA ARG A 400 -3.33 4.22 7.49
C ARG A 400 -1.99 4.91 7.30
N THR A 401 -1.61 5.16 6.05
CA THR A 401 -0.43 5.94 5.72
C THR A 401 -0.78 7.20 4.94
N CYS A 402 -0.08 8.30 5.21
CA CYS A 402 -0.16 9.55 4.43
C CYS A 402 1.18 10.28 4.47
N ARG A 403 1.32 11.40 3.74
CA ARG A 403 2.48 12.29 3.89
C ARG A 403 2.38 13.08 5.20
N ALA A 404 3.52 13.49 5.74
CA ALA A 404 3.59 14.29 6.96
C ALA A 404 2.86 15.65 6.83
N ASP A 405 2.91 16.28 5.66
CA ASP A 405 2.18 17.53 5.37
C ASP A 405 0.68 17.36 5.13
N GLN A 406 0.22 16.11 5.00
CA GLN A 406 -1.19 15.75 4.79
C GLN A 406 -1.83 15.11 6.02
N LEU A 407 -1.14 15.14 7.17
CA LEU A 407 -1.69 14.62 8.42
C LEU A 407 -2.97 15.39 8.80
N PRO A 408 -4.02 14.69 9.24
CA PRO A 408 -5.26 15.34 9.63
C PRO A 408 -5.07 16.18 10.90
N SER A 409 -6.04 17.04 11.20
CA SER A 409 -5.98 17.91 12.39
C SER A 409 -5.98 17.14 13.72
N ARG A 410 -6.41 15.89 13.73
CA ARG A 410 -6.35 15.01 14.91
C ARG A 410 -6.13 13.57 14.49
N PHE A 411 -5.12 12.91 15.03
CA PHE A 411 -4.76 11.53 14.70
C PHE A 411 -4.12 10.81 15.89
N LEU A 412 -4.08 9.48 15.84
CA LEU A 412 -3.25 8.65 16.69
C LEU A 412 -1.95 8.28 15.98
N VAL A 413 -0.89 8.19 16.76
CA VAL A 413 0.40 7.62 16.36
C VAL A 413 0.63 6.35 17.17
N GLN A 414 1.12 5.29 16.50
CA GLN A 414 1.46 4.04 17.16
C GLN A 414 2.78 4.20 17.92
N THR A 415 2.77 3.82 19.20
CA THR A 415 3.91 3.99 20.11
C THR A 415 4.36 2.69 20.78
N ALA A 416 3.63 1.59 20.57
CA ALA A 416 4.01 0.24 20.95
C ALA A 416 3.45 -0.79 19.96
N PRO A 417 4.17 -1.90 19.71
CA PRO A 417 3.70 -3.04 18.92
C PRO A 417 2.79 -3.94 19.78
N ASP A 418 2.15 -4.91 19.14
CA ASP A 418 1.55 -6.04 19.84
C ASP A 418 2.67 -6.92 20.44
N ALA A 419 2.45 -7.40 21.66
CA ALA A 419 3.44 -8.20 22.36
C ALA A 419 3.68 -9.55 21.66
N GLU A 420 4.95 -9.86 21.41
CA GLU A 420 5.38 -11.17 20.92
C GLU A 420 5.37 -12.20 22.05
N ASP A 421 5.07 -13.47 21.75
CA ASP A 421 5.13 -14.55 22.72
C ASP A 421 6.02 -15.69 22.21
N CYS A 422 7.22 -15.77 22.77
CA CYS A 422 8.16 -16.86 22.53
C CYS A 422 7.83 -18.07 23.44
N ALA A 423 8.41 -19.24 23.15
CA ALA A 423 8.22 -20.41 24.00
C ALA A 423 8.80 -20.20 25.42
N ASP A 424 8.08 -20.69 26.42
CA ASP A 424 8.55 -20.70 27.81
C ASP A 424 9.82 -21.53 27.95
N GLN A 425 10.82 -20.97 28.63
CA GLN A 425 12.01 -21.71 29.02
C GLN A 425 11.82 -22.26 30.44
N GLN A 426 11.97 -23.57 30.64
CA GLN A 426 11.79 -24.14 31.98
C GLN A 426 13.00 -23.90 32.89
N TRP A 427 14.20 -23.84 32.30
CA TRP A 427 15.46 -23.87 33.03
C TRP A 427 16.44 -22.83 32.49
N PHE A 428 17.21 -22.25 33.39
CA PHE A 428 18.41 -21.47 33.08
C PHE A 428 19.65 -22.24 33.53
N ASP A 429 20.61 -22.44 32.65
CA ASP A 429 21.87 -23.11 32.97
C ASP A 429 22.95 -22.07 33.28
N LEU A 430 23.30 -21.92 34.56
CA LEU A 430 24.37 -21.04 35.00
C LEU A 430 25.74 -21.70 34.68
N PRO A 431 26.59 -21.07 33.85
CA PRO A 431 27.87 -21.66 33.44
C PRO A 431 28.82 -21.92 34.61
N ALA A 432 29.58 -23.02 34.50
CA ALA A 432 30.66 -23.31 35.45
C ALA A 432 31.83 -22.34 35.27
N VAL A 433 32.50 -21.99 36.37
CA VAL A 433 33.69 -21.13 36.36
C VAL A 433 34.87 -21.88 36.97
N GLU A 434 36.04 -21.80 36.33
CA GLU A 434 37.27 -22.42 36.83
C GLU A 434 37.81 -21.67 38.07
N TYR A 435 38.24 -22.45 39.07
CA TYR A 435 38.89 -21.92 40.27
C TYR A 435 40.40 -22.04 40.12
N ASP A 436 41.16 -20.96 40.40
CA ASP A 436 42.62 -20.90 40.20
C ASP A 436 43.43 -21.90 41.06
N ASN A 437 42.77 -22.56 42.03
CA ASN A 437 43.42 -23.49 42.94
C ASN A 437 42.83 -24.89 42.71
N GLY A 438 43.57 -25.75 42.02
CA GLY A 438 43.17 -27.09 41.54
C GLY A 438 42.80 -28.15 42.59
N HIS A 439 42.16 -27.80 43.71
CA HIS A 439 41.67 -28.77 44.70
C HIS A 439 40.23 -28.43 45.16
N TYR A 440 39.32 -29.35 44.83
CA TYR A 440 37.94 -29.54 45.31
C TYR A 440 36.92 -28.41 45.10
N GLY A 441 36.08 -28.64 44.08
CA GLY A 441 34.70 -28.14 44.01
C GLY A 441 34.06 -28.62 42.72
N ARG A 442 33.09 -29.55 42.79
CA ARG A 442 32.28 -29.96 41.63
C ARG A 442 31.44 -28.74 41.17
N GLY A 443 31.96 -27.93 40.27
CA GLY A 443 31.18 -26.89 39.59
C GLY A 443 30.71 -27.43 38.24
N GLY A 444 29.69 -28.30 38.23
CA GLY A 444 28.91 -28.49 37.01
C GLY A 444 28.10 -27.22 36.73
N SER A 445 27.62 -27.04 35.49
CA SER A 445 26.61 -26.01 35.22
C SER A 445 25.44 -26.18 36.20
N GLU A 446 25.05 -25.12 36.89
CA GLU A 446 23.92 -25.16 37.83
C GLU A 446 22.63 -24.88 37.07
N ARG A 447 21.71 -25.85 37.10
CA ARG A 447 20.41 -25.72 36.42
C ARG A 447 19.39 -25.12 37.38
N LEU A 448 18.89 -23.93 37.04
CA LEU A 448 18.02 -23.10 37.86
C LEU A 448 16.60 -23.07 37.28
N PRO A 449 15.54 -23.11 38.10
CA PRO A 449 14.18 -22.86 37.62
C PRO A 449 14.09 -21.46 37.00
N MET A 450 13.64 -21.36 35.74
CA MET A 450 13.70 -20.09 35.00
C MET A 450 12.90 -18.98 35.67
N ASP A 451 11.68 -19.27 36.13
CA ASP A 451 10.82 -18.24 36.73
C ASP A 451 11.42 -17.67 38.03
N ALA A 452 11.99 -18.52 38.89
CA ALA A 452 12.71 -18.09 40.08
C ALA A 452 13.99 -17.31 39.74
N TRP A 453 14.70 -17.73 38.70
CA TRP A 453 15.88 -17.02 38.19
C TRP A 453 15.56 -15.63 37.65
N LEU A 454 14.46 -15.47 36.91
CA LEU A 454 14.03 -14.18 36.36
C LEU A 454 13.54 -13.23 37.46
N GLU A 455 12.81 -13.74 38.45
CA GLU A 455 12.45 -12.92 39.63
C GLU A 455 13.72 -12.48 40.37
N PHE A 456 14.66 -13.38 40.61
CA PHE A 456 15.95 -13.07 41.21
C PHE A 456 16.72 -12.01 40.40
N LEU A 457 16.83 -12.19 39.10
CA LEU A 457 17.51 -11.28 38.18
C LEU A 457 16.90 -9.87 38.24
N GLY A 458 15.57 -9.75 38.33
CA GLY A 458 14.90 -8.46 38.48
C GLY A 458 15.25 -7.75 39.79
N TRP A 459 15.38 -8.50 40.88
CA TRP A 459 15.89 -7.96 42.15
C TRP A 459 17.35 -7.56 42.07
N VAL A 460 18.20 -8.30 41.34
CA VAL A 460 19.60 -7.93 41.13
C VAL A 460 19.72 -6.64 40.31
N ILE A 461 18.98 -6.54 39.21
CA ILE A 461 18.99 -5.35 38.34
C ILE A 461 18.53 -4.11 39.10
N SER A 462 17.53 -4.23 39.98
CA SER A 462 17.07 -3.08 40.77
C SER A 462 17.95 -2.84 42.01
N GLU A 463 17.87 -3.74 42.99
CA GLU A 463 18.42 -3.58 44.34
C GLU A 463 19.85 -4.13 44.51
N GLY A 464 20.35 -4.91 43.56
CA GLY A 464 21.64 -5.60 43.67
C GLY A 464 22.85 -4.67 43.64
N GLY A 465 23.76 -4.88 44.59
CA GLY A 465 25.10 -4.27 44.60
C GLY A 465 26.18 -5.34 44.66
N ILE A 466 27.08 -5.36 43.67
CA ILE A 466 28.24 -6.26 43.66
C ILE A 466 29.42 -5.52 44.29
N LEU A 467 30.16 -6.18 45.18
CA LEU A 467 31.37 -5.60 45.75
C LEU A 467 32.43 -5.41 44.65
N SER A 468 32.90 -4.17 44.51
CA SER A 468 34.01 -3.79 43.61
C SER A 468 35.28 -4.54 43.97
N GLU A 469 36.09 -4.93 42.98
CA GLU A 469 37.31 -5.73 43.19
C GLU A 469 38.30 -5.11 44.19
N GLU A 470 38.47 -3.78 44.17
CA GLU A 470 39.32 -3.04 45.11
C GLU A 470 38.89 -3.19 46.58
N ARG A 471 37.58 -3.35 46.85
CA ARG A 471 37.02 -3.51 48.20
C ARG A 471 36.81 -4.98 48.58
N ALA A 472 36.69 -5.85 47.58
CA ALA A 472 36.29 -7.23 47.75
C ALA A 472 37.42 -8.11 48.29
N GLY A 473 38.68 -7.92 47.89
CA GLY A 473 39.79 -8.78 48.31
C GLY A 473 39.48 -10.27 48.03
N ASN A 474 39.37 -10.62 46.75
CA ASN A 474 39.04 -11.98 46.24
C ASN A 474 37.70 -12.59 46.72
N ARG A 475 36.78 -11.78 47.26
CA ARG A 475 35.44 -12.22 47.70
C ARG A 475 34.38 -12.04 46.61
N TYR A 476 33.72 -13.13 46.24
CA TYR A 476 32.59 -13.15 45.29
C TYR A 476 31.27 -13.04 46.04
N VAL A 477 30.91 -11.80 46.41
CA VAL A 477 29.72 -11.51 47.21
C VAL A 477 28.93 -10.36 46.58
N MET A 478 27.62 -10.53 46.52
CA MET A 478 26.68 -9.45 46.24
C MET A 478 25.75 -9.22 47.43
N THR A 479 25.18 -8.02 47.49
CA THR A 479 24.18 -7.66 48.48
C THR A 479 22.87 -7.27 47.79
N LEU A 480 21.76 -7.79 48.29
CA LEU A 480 20.41 -7.26 48.04
C LEU A 480 19.94 -6.54 49.30
N ALA A 481 19.21 -5.44 49.14
CA ALA A 481 18.57 -4.72 50.24
C ALA A 481 17.12 -4.41 49.87
N GLN A 482 16.17 -4.64 50.78
CA GLN A 482 14.76 -4.33 50.50
C GLN A 482 13.99 -4.00 51.78
N LYS A 483 13.08 -3.02 51.67
CA LYS A 483 12.19 -2.57 52.75
C LYS A 483 10.74 -3.00 52.56
N LYS A 484 10.21 -2.94 51.33
CA LYS A 484 8.77 -3.03 51.07
C LYS A 484 8.28 -4.47 50.86
N TYR A 485 9.08 -5.30 50.17
CA TYR A 485 8.71 -6.66 49.80
C TYR A 485 9.76 -7.72 50.19
N PRO A 486 10.28 -7.74 51.43
CA PRO A 486 11.35 -8.65 51.82
C PRO A 486 10.96 -10.13 51.73
N GLN A 487 9.67 -10.47 51.90
CA GLN A 487 9.19 -11.84 51.81
C GLN A 487 9.34 -12.43 50.41
N ARG A 488 9.10 -11.62 49.34
CA ARG A 488 9.25 -12.08 47.96
C ARG A 488 10.69 -12.50 47.64
N ILE A 489 11.67 -11.76 48.17
CA ILE A 489 13.09 -12.10 48.01
C ILE A 489 13.41 -13.41 48.75
N ARG A 490 12.87 -13.64 49.96
CA ARG A 490 13.06 -14.92 50.68
C ARG A 490 12.50 -16.11 49.92
N ASP A 491 11.26 -15.99 49.42
CA ASP A 491 10.58 -17.07 48.71
C ASP A 491 11.27 -17.38 47.37
N CYS A 492 11.81 -16.36 46.71
CA CYS A 492 12.63 -16.50 45.50
C CYS A 492 13.96 -17.20 45.80
N LEU A 493 14.72 -16.75 46.81
CA LEU A 493 16.01 -17.34 47.17
C LEU A 493 15.88 -18.79 47.69
N ALA A 494 14.76 -19.15 48.32
CA ALA A 494 14.50 -20.51 48.77
C ALA A 494 14.39 -21.54 47.63
N GLN A 495 14.12 -21.07 46.40
CA GLN A 495 14.02 -21.91 45.20
C GLN A 495 15.36 -22.03 44.45
N LEU A 496 16.39 -21.28 44.88
CA LEU A 496 17.68 -21.21 44.21
C LEU A 496 18.77 -21.83 45.10
N PRO A 497 19.79 -22.49 44.51
CA PRO A 497 20.82 -23.20 45.26
C PRO A 497 21.89 -22.25 45.87
N PHE A 498 21.60 -20.95 45.97
CA PHE A 498 22.59 -19.95 46.36
C PHE A 498 22.75 -19.85 47.88
N SER A 499 24.00 -19.69 48.35
CA SER A 499 24.26 -19.40 49.76
C SER A 499 23.95 -17.93 50.06
N ALA A 500 22.81 -17.69 50.70
CA ALA A 500 22.32 -16.38 51.07
C ALA A 500 22.19 -16.22 52.59
N TYR A 501 22.82 -15.20 53.16
CA TYR A 501 22.72 -14.85 54.57
C TYR A 501 21.91 -13.57 54.76
N GLU A 502 20.74 -13.68 55.42
CA GLU A 502 19.87 -12.54 55.75
C GLU A 502 20.33 -11.85 57.05
N TYR A 503 20.35 -10.52 57.04
CA TYR A 503 20.58 -9.67 58.21
C TYR A 503 19.77 -8.38 58.12
N PHE A 504 19.56 -7.72 59.26
CA PHE A 504 18.82 -6.46 59.34
C PHE A 504 19.76 -5.30 59.66
N ASP A 505 19.38 -4.08 59.27
CA ASP A 505 20.06 -2.88 59.72
C ASP A 505 19.87 -2.62 61.22
N GLU A 506 20.67 -1.71 61.81
CA GLU A 506 20.61 -1.35 63.24
C GLU A 506 19.21 -0.85 63.68
N GLY A 507 18.32 -0.52 62.74
CA GLY A 507 16.93 -0.11 62.98
C GLY A 507 15.86 -1.18 62.71
N GLY A 508 16.24 -2.39 62.25
CA GLY A 508 15.33 -3.48 61.92
C GLY A 508 14.39 -3.24 60.73
N GLN A 509 14.56 -2.14 59.97
CA GLN A 509 13.59 -1.72 58.94
C GLN A 509 13.92 -2.20 57.53
N ILE A 510 15.18 -2.53 57.25
CA ILE A 510 15.64 -2.98 55.93
C ILE A 510 16.24 -4.37 56.07
N ALA A 511 15.68 -5.34 55.34
CA ALA A 511 16.26 -6.67 55.21
C ALA A 511 17.36 -6.63 54.15
N ARG A 512 18.49 -7.26 54.44
CA ARG A 512 19.62 -7.38 53.52
C ARG A 512 20.04 -8.84 53.39
N TRP A 513 20.47 -9.23 52.19
CA TRP A 513 21.00 -10.56 51.91
C TRP A 513 22.40 -10.45 51.34
N ASN A 514 23.36 -11.14 51.94
CA ASN A 514 24.67 -11.37 51.33
C ASN A 514 24.64 -12.72 50.63
N ILE A 515 24.81 -12.69 49.30
CA ILE A 515 24.78 -13.88 48.45
C ILE A 515 26.18 -14.14 47.93
N THR A 516 26.67 -15.36 48.08
CA THR A 516 28.05 -15.73 47.72
C THR A 516 28.09 -16.81 46.65
N GLY A 517 28.96 -16.65 45.66
CA GLY A 517 29.20 -17.67 44.64
C GLY A 517 30.07 -17.15 43.50
N LYS A 518 31.20 -17.81 43.20
CA LYS A 518 32.13 -17.36 42.14
C LYS A 518 31.43 -17.35 40.78
N GLY A 519 30.77 -18.46 40.41
CA GLY A 519 30.07 -18.59 39.12
C GLY A 519 28.98 -17.54 38.91
N LEU A 520 28.10 -17.39 39.89
CA LEU A 520 27.01 -16.41 39.86
C LEU A 520 27.54 -14.97 39.72
N ILE A 521 28.48 -14.56 40.57
CA ILE A 521 28.96 -13.18 40.59
C ILE A 521 29.76 -12.84 39.33
N THR A 522 30.57 -13.77 38.81
CA THR A 522 31.25 -13.59 37.52
C THR A 522 30.23 -13.39 36.40
N TRP A 523 29.21 -14.26 36.34
CA TRP A 523 28.16 -14.15 35.33
C TRP A 523 27.41 -12.81 35.42
N LEU A 524 27.03 -12.37 36.62
CA LEU A 524 26.34 -11.11 36.84
C LEU A 524 27.18 -9.90 36.43
N ARG A 525 28.49 -9.91 36.70
CA ARG A 525 29.39 -8.82 36.27
C ARG A 525 29.47 -8.70 34.75
N GLU A 526 29.50 -9.83 34.05
CA GLU A 526 29.59 -9.87 32.59
C GLU A 526 28.27 -9.47 31.90
N HIS A 527 27.12 -9.89 32.45
CA HIS A 527 25.83 -9.78 31.75
C HIS A 527 24.90 -8.69 32.31
N VAL A 528 25.06 -8.31 33.58
CA VAL A 528 24.22 -7.30 34.24
C VAL A 528 25.03 -6.05 34.54
N GLY A 529 26.23 -6.14 35.07
CA GLY A 529 27.06 -5.00 35.47
C GLY A 529 27.38 -5.00 36.97
N THR A 530 28.31 -4.15 37.38
CA THR A 530 28.87 -4.17 38.75
C THR A 530 28.31 -3.07 39.65
N ASN A 531 28.21 -1.84 39.14
CA ASN A 531 27.69 -0.69 39.88
C ASN A 531 26.31 -0.29 39.36
N CYS A 532 25.66 0.66 40.04
CA CYS A 532 24.35 1.18 39.62
C CYS A 532 24.37 1.98 38.31
N GLN A 533 25.55 2.37 37.80
CA GLN A 533 25.71 3.21 36.61
C GLN A 533 25.93 2.40 35.32
N ASP A 534 26.32 1.13 35.45
CA ASP A 534 26.65 0.21 34.35
C ASP A 534 25.69 -0.99 34.27
N LYS A 535 24.60 -0.99 35.05
CA LYS A 535 23.59 -2.04 34.98
C LYS A 535 22.97 -2.12 33.58
N ARG A 536 22.67 -3.33 33.12
CA ARG A 536 22.04 -3.70 31.83
C ARG A 536 21.07 -4.86 32.00
N ILE A 537 20.12 -5.00 31.08
CA ILE A 537 19.30 -6.21 30.95
C ILE A 537 20.02 -7.16 29.98
N PRO A 538 20.27 -8.42 30.34
CA PRO A 538 20.88 -9.39 29.42
C PRO A 538 20.07 -9.53 28.13
N ARG A 539 20.74 -9.49 26.97
CA ARG A 539 20.08 -9.43 25.65
C ARG A 539 19.13 -10.58 25.36
N TRP A 540 19.45 -11.77 25.83
CA TRP A 540 18.60 -12.95 25.64
C TRP A 540 17.23 -12.82 26.34
N CYS A 541 17.12 -11.99 27.39
CA CYS A 541 15.86 -11.78 28.10
C CYS A 541 14.77 -11.11 27.23
N PHE A 542 15.17 -10.41 26.16
CA PHE A 542 14.22 -9.76 25.24
C PHE A 542 13.46 -10.75 24.37
N ASN A 543 13.95 -12.00 24.27
CA ASN A 543 13.39 -13.10 23.45
C ASN A 543 12.74 -14.20 24.33
N LEU A 544 12.34 -13.86 25.56
CA LEU A 544 11.58 -14.75 26.45
C LEU A 544 10.08 -14.62 26.18
N SER A 545 9.30 -15.61 26.65
CA SER A 545 7.83 -15.55 26.60
C SER A 545 7.30 -14.29 27.29
N LEU A 546 6.10 -13.87 26.92
CA LEU A 546 5.45 -12.70 27.50
C LEU A 546 5.27 -12.86 29.02
N ARG A 547 4.93 -14.07 29.48
CA ARG A 547 4.83 -14.40 30.90
C ARG A 547 6.16 -14.20 31.61
N GLN A 548 7.24 -14.72 31.06
CA GLN A 548 8.57 -14.69 31.68
C GLN A 548 9.18 -13.29 31.69
N ARG A 549 9.01 -12.52 30.61
CA ARG A 549 9.39 -11.10 30.61
C ARG A 549 8.61 -10.30 31.65
N ARG A 550 7.34 -10.64 31.90
CA ARG A 550 6.52 -10.02 32.94
C ARG A 550 7.05 -10.32 34.35
N ILE A 551 7.50 -11.56 34.62
CA ILE A 551 8.11 -11.93 35.91
C ILE A 551 9.33 -11.05 36.20
N LEU A 552 10.24 -10.95 35.22
CA LEU A 552 11.43 -10.10 35.32
C LEU A 552 11.05 -8.63 35.57
N PHE A 553 10.14 -8.10 34.75
CA PHE A 553 9.69 -6.71 34.85
C PHE A 553 9.01 -6.40 36.18
N ASP A 554 8.17 -7.29 36.69
CA ASP A 554 7.45 -7.08 37.94
C ASP A 554 8.38 -7.11 39.16
N ALA A 555 9.45 -7.90 39.12
CA ALA A 555 10.51 -7.87 40.13
C ALA A 555 11.31 -6.55 40.06
N MET A 556 11.72 -6.11 38.86
CA MET A 556 12.39 -4.81 38.68
C MET A 556 11.53 -3.65 39.17
N MET A 557 10.23 -3.65 38.84
CA MET A 557 9.27 -2.63 39.27
C MET A 557 8.98 -2.66 40.76
N ALA A 558 9.19 -3.79 41.44
CA ALA A 558 9.00 -3.88 42.88
C ALA A 558 10.20 -3.33 43.68
N GLY A 559 11.39 -3.27 43.07
CA GLY A 559 12.57 -2.58 43.60
C GLY A 559 12.54 -1.07 43.31
N ASP A 560 12.95 -0.68 42.10
CA ASP A 560 13.12 0.74 41.72
C ASP A 560 11.91 1.37 41.03
N GLY A 561 10.84 0.59 40.83
CA GLY A 561 9.62 1.06 40.17
C GLY A 561 8.61 1.70 41.12
N SER A 562 7.77 2.55 40.56
CA SER A 562 6.62 3.13 41.24
C SER A 562 5.37 2.99 40.37
N ARG A 563 4.27 2.56 40.97
CA ARG A 563 2.98 2.34 40.30
C ARG A 563 1.93 3.25 40.91
N ASP A 564 1.05 3.81 40.08
CA ASP A 564 -0.11 4.57 40.56
C ASP A 564 -1.02 3.63 41.38
N PRO A 565 -1.29 3.91 42.67
CA PRO A 565 -2.10 3.04 43.51
C PRO A 565 -3.61 3.11 43.21
N ARG A 566 -4.05 4.03 42.34
CA ARG A 566 -5.48 4.23 42.07
C ARG A 566 -6.04 3.14 41.14
N PRO A 567 -7.23 2.58 41.42
CA PRO A 567 -7.84 1.55 40.58
C PRO A 567 -8.00 2.00 39.12
N GLY A 568 -7.67 1.14 38.17
CA GLY A 568 -7.83 1.40 36.73
C GLY A 568 -6.80 2.36 36.11
N ARG A 569 -5.78 2.80 36.86
CA ARG A 569 -4.64 3.54 36.32
C ARG A 569 -3.47 2.58 36.07
N SER A 570 -2.92 2.63 34.86
CA SER A 570 -1.77 1.84 34.43
C SER A 570 -0.46 2.60 34.46
N ASN A 571 -0.50 3.89 34.80
CA ASN A 571 0.67 4.74 34.84
C ASN A 571 1.65 4.23 35.90
N CYS A 572 2.88 3.98 35.47
CA CYS A 572 3.99 3.67 36.35
C CYS A 572 5.27 4.31 35.82
N TYR A 573 6.30 4.37 36.65
CA TYR A 573 7.63 4.76 36.19
C TYR A 573 8.71 3.88 36.81
N TYR A 574 9.78 3.68 36.05
CA TYR A 574 11.02 3.07 36.51
C TYR A 574 12.11 4.14 36.56
N ALA A 575 12.88 4.18 37.64
CA ALA A 575 13.94 5.16 37.83
C ALA A 575 15.31 4.48 37.88
N THR A 576 16.29 5.01 37.15
CA THR A 576 17.66 4.49 37.18
C THR A 576 18.67 5.60 36.93
N SER A 577 19.88 5.43 37.45
CA SER A 577 21.03 6.28 37.10
C SER A 577 21.83 5.73 35.91
N SER A 578 21.67 4.46 35.55
CA SER A 578 22.38 3.84 34.42
C SER A 578 21.72 4.26 33.09
N PRO A 579 22.44 4.95 32.19
CA PRO A 579 21.90 5.28 30.86
C PRO A 579 21.64 4.01 30.03
N GLY A 580 22.52 3.01 30.13
CA GLY A 580 22.35 1.74 29.43
C GLY A 580 21.14 0.95 29.92
N LEU A 581 20.87 0.95 31.25
CA LEU A 581 19.66 0.33 31.79
C LEU A 581 18.41 1.11 31.37
N ALA A 582 18.49 2.43 31.29
CA ALA A 582 17.36 3.25 30.87
C ALA A 582 16.94 2.93 29.43
N ASP A 583 17.90 2.80 28.52
CA ASP A 583 17.67 2.35 27.14
C ASP A 583 17.09 0.94 27.09
N ASP A 584 17.66 0.02 27.87
CA ASP A 584 17.21 -1.38 27.92
C ASP A 584 15.79 -1.50 28.45
N VAL A 585 15.44 -0.78 29.52
CA VAL A 585 14.08 -0.77 30.09
C VAL A 585 13.09 -0.16 29.11
N LEU A 586 13.48 0.91 28.41
CA LEU A 586 12.65 1.53 27.39
C LEU A 586 12.33 0.53 26.25
N GLU A 587 13.34 -0.17 25.73
CA GLU A 587 13.17 -1.22 24.73
C GLU A 587 12.37 -2.40 25.29
N PHE A 588 12.65 -2.85 26.51
CA PHE A 588 12.03 -4.03 27.11
C PHE A 588 10.53 -3.83 27.32
N VAL A 589 10.14 -2.66 27.82
CA VAL A 589 8.74 -2.27 28.00
C VAL A 589 8.03 -2.08 26.67
N PHE A 590 8.71 -1.51 25.67
CA PHE A 590 8.19 -1.41 24.30
C PHE A 590 7.87 -2.80 23.74
N ARG A 591 8.76 -3.80 23.92
CA ARG A 591 8.52 -5.19 23.49
C ARG A 591 7.47 -5.94 24.32
N LEU A 592 7.13 -5.46 25.53
CA LEU A 592 5.98 -5.93 26.31
C LEU A 592 4.63 -5.38 25.80
N GLY A 593 4.64 -4.61 24.70
CA GLY A 593 3.46 -3.96 24.14
C GLY A 593 2.99 -2.75 24.95
N CYS A 594 3.85 -2.23 25.82
CA CYS A 594 3.55 -1.06 26.66
C CYS A 594 4.22 0.18 26.06
N ARG A 595 3.53 1.31 26.13
CA ARG A 595 4.11 2.58 25.72
C ARG A 595 5.06 3.09 26.78
N ALA A 596 6.24 3.53 26.35
CA ALA A 596 7.27 4.04 27.21
C ALA A 596 7.92 5.31 26.63
N ASN A 597 8.21 6.28 27.50
CA ASN A 597 8.99 7.46 27.15
C ASN A 597 9.98 7.81 28.27
N MET A 598 11.16 8.28 27.88
CA MET A 598 12.24 8.60 28.81
C MET A 598 12.34 10.10 29.04
N ALA A 599 12.51 10.49 30.31
CA ALA A 599 12.88 11.83 30.73
C ALA A 599 14.15 11.76 31.60
N SER A 600 15.04 12.73 31.44
CA SER A 600 16.21 12.88 32.33
C SER A 600 16.05 14.11 33.21
N HIS A 601 16.37 13.98 34.49
CA HIS A 601 16.39 15.10 35.43
C HIS A 601 17.82 15.29 35.95
N HIS A 602 18.35 16.49 35.74
CA HIS A 602 19.64 16.92 36.28
C HIS A 602 19.40 18.12 37.19
N ASP A 603 19.64 17.97 38.50
CA ASP A 603 19.29 18.99 39.48
C ASP A 603 20.19 20.25 39.45
N GLY A 604 21.28 20.22 38.67
CA GLY A 604 22.19 21.36 38.41
C GLY A 604 22.90 21.90 39.65
N ARG A 605 22.62 21.33 40.83
CA ARG A 605 23.07 21.79 42.14
C ARG A 605 23.91 20.73 42.87
N SER A 606 23.86 19.47 42.43
CA SER A 606 24.67 18.39 42.98
C SER A 606 25.56 17.76 41.89
N ALA A 607 26.73 17.24 42.29
CA ALA A 607 27.62 16.47 41.40
C ALA A 607 27.11 15.04 41.11
N ARG A 608 25.82 14.78 41.32
CA ARG A 608 25.21 13.45 41.11
C ARG A 608 24.93 13.24 39.63
N ALA A 609 25.12 12.01 39.17
CA ALA A 609 24.76 11.60 37.82
C ALA A 609 23.27 11.88 37.53
N PRO A 610 22.91 12.19 36.28
CA PRO A 610 21.50 12.40 35.90
C PRO A 610 20.66 11.16 36.21
N MET A 611 19.46 11.38 36.73
CA MET A 611 18.48 10.31 36.93
C MET A 611 17.56 10.22 35.72
N TYR A 612 17.38 9.01 35.21
CA TYR A 612 16.50 8.67 34.11
C TYR A 612 15.18 8.12 34.66
N TYR A 613 14.08 8.67 34.18
CA TYR A 613 12.73 8.25 34.49
C TYR A 613 12.08 7.71 33.22
N ILE A 614 11.71 6.44 33.23
CA ILE A 614 11.00 5.78 32.15
C ILE A 614 9.54 5.76 32.57
N HIS A 615 8.72 6.60 31.93
CA HIS A 615 7.27 6.63 32.15
C HIS A 615 6.60 5.58 31.30
N ILE A 616 5.73 4.77 31.91
CA ILE A 616 5.16 3.56 31.30
C ILE A 616 3.64 3.59 31.45
N THR A 617 2.93 3.25 30.37
CA THR A 617 1.48 3.07 30.37
C THR A 617 1.09 1.89 29.47
N ASP A 618 -0.03 1.23 29.77
CA ASP A 618 -0.58 0.13 28.97
C ASP A 618 -1.19 0.56 27.62
N ARG A 619 -1.33 1.86 27.35
CA ARG A 619 -1.92 2.36 26.11
C ARG A 619 -0.91 2.28 24.96
N PRO A 620 -1.20 1.58 23.84
CA PRO A 620 -0.23 1.37 22.76
C PRO A 620 -0.07 2.57 21.81
N ALA A 621 -0.94 3.57 21.89
CA ALA A 621 -0.96 4.71 20.99
C ALA A 621 -1.04 6.07 21.72
N SER A 622 -0.77 7.15 21.01
CA SER A 622 -0.86 8.52 21.52
C SER A 622 -1.63 9.43 20.57
N TRP A 623 -2.49 10.28 21.13
CA TRP A 623 -3.22 11.28 20.37
C TRP A 623 -2.35 12.49 20.06
N VAL A 624 -2.51 13.00 18.84
CA VAL A 624 -1.88 14.22 18.36
C VAL A 624 -2.99 15.15 17.90
N THR A 625 -2.95 16.41 18.34
CA THR A 625 -3.86 17.46 17.88
C THR A 625 -3.04 18.49 17.12
N GLY A 626 -3.28 18.59 15.82
CA GLY A 626 -2.49 19.33 14.84
C GLY A 626 -2.18 20.77 15.24
N SER A 627 -3.15 21.50 15.76
CA SER A 627 -2.98 22.91 16.15
C SER A 627 -1.97 23.15 17.28
N ASN A 628 -1.73 22.16 18.15
CA ASN A 628 -0.86 22.30 19.33
C ASN A 628 0.41 21.46 19.25
N ASN A 629 0.42 20.43 18.41
CA ASN A 629 1.49 19.43 18.39
C ASN A 629 2.27 19.36 17.07
N VAL A 630 1.73 19.93 15.98
CA VAL A 630 2.37 19.89 14.66
C VAL A 630 2.84 21.28 14.30
N SER A 631 4.10 21.38 13.87
CA SER A 631 4.71 22.64 13.46
C SER A 631 5.66 22.42 12.30
N THR A 632 5.88 23.47 11.50
CA THR A 632 6.86 23.47 10.43
C THR A 632 8.09 24.26 10.89
N GLU A 633 9.26 23.63 10.91
CA GLU A 633 10.51 24.21 11.37
C GLU A 633 11.57 24.19 10.26
N ARG A 634 12.31 25.29 10.09
CA ARG A 634 13.45 25.32 9.18
C ARG A 634 14.54 24.36 9.67
N TYR A 635 15.11 23.59 8.75
CA TYR A 635 16.20 22.66 9.00
C TYR A 635 17.31 22.83 7.96
N ASP A 636 18.54 22.74 8.45
CA ASP A 636 19.76 22.82 7.68
C ASP A 636 20.74 21.80 8.28
N GLY A 637 20.90 20.67 7.61
CA GLY A 637 21.71 19.56 8.10
C GLY A 637 21.49 18.28 7.31
N LYS A 638 22.09 17.18 7.77
CA LYS A 638 21.89 15.87 7.14
C LYS A 638 20.55 15.26 7.50
N VAL A 639 19.94 14.57 6.56
CA VAL A 639 18.74 13.78 6.78
C VAL A 639 18.99 12.33 6.42
N TYR A 640 18.28 11.43 7.10
CA TYR A 640 18.49 9.99 7.01
C TYR A 640 17.18 9.23 6.78
N SER A 641 17.24 8.14 6.01
CA SER A 641 16.13 7.19 5.92
C SER A 641 16.64 5.78 5.63
N LEU A 642 15.85 4.78 6.03
CA LEU A 642 16.06 3.38 5.70
C LEU A 642 14.93 2.87 4.80
N GLU A 643 15.23 1.90 3.95
CA GLU A 643 14.25 1.06 3.27
C GLU A 643 14.28 -0.34 3.88
N VAL A 644 13.10 -0.86 4.26
CA VAL A 644 12.93 -2.15 4.93
C VAL A 644 11.73 -2.88 4.29
N PRO A 645 11.68 -4.22 4.27
CA PRO A 645 10.72 -4.98 3.46
C PRO A 645 9.24 -4.66 3.69
N ASN A 646 8.83 -4.38 4.93
CA ASN A 646 7.45 -4.08 5.28
C ASN A 646 7.15 -2.58 5.35
N HIS A 647 8.11 -1.75 4.97
CA HIS A 647 8.02 -0.30 4.92
C HIS A 647 7.70 0.41 6.25
N ILE A 648 7.80 -0.26 7.40
CA ILE A 648 7.49 0.31 8.72
C ILE A 648 8.61 -0.04 9.70
N TYR A 649 9.26 0.97 10.29
CA TYR A 649 10.32 0.74 11.28
C TYR A 649 10.16 1.61 12.53
N VAL A 650 10.86 1.21 13.59
CA VAL A 650 10.77 1.83 14.91
C VAL A 650 11.87 2.88 15.08
N THR A 651 11.48 4.11 15.40
CA THR A 651 12.40 5.23 15.66
C THR A 651 12.25 5.78 17.07
N ARG A 652 13.28 6.48 17.52
CA ARG A 652 13.27 7.25 18.76
C ARG A 652 13.94 8.60 18.57
N ARG A 653 13.36 9.63 19.16
CA ARG A 653 13.98 10.96 19.24
C ARG A 653 13.73 11.55 20.63
N ASN A 654 14.76 12.11 21.27
CA ASN A 654 14.67 12.67 22.62
C ASN A 654 14.04 11.72 23.66
N GLY A 655 14.33 10.42 23.56
CA GLY A 655 13.79 9.41 24.48
C GLY A 655 12.32 9.02 24.24
N ARG A 656 11.71 9.46 23.13
CA ARG A 656 10.31 9.18 22.77
C ARG A 656 10.25 8.29 21.54
N ILE A 657 9.55 7.15 21.66
CA ILE A 657 9.45 6.14 20.62
C ILE A 657 8.26 6.41 19.72
N ALA A 658 8.42 6.18 18.43
CA ALA A 658 7.32 6.20 17.48
C ALA A 658 7.56 5.28 16.27
N ILE A 659 6.46 4.74 15.72
CA ILE A 659 6.45 3.75 14.64
C ILE A 659 5.86 4.43 13.39
N HIS A 660 6.62 4.47 12.30
CA HIS A 660 6.22 5.19 11.07
C HIS A 660 6.68 4.48 9.80
N GLY A 661 6.16 4.95 8.67
CA GLY A 661 6.46 4.42 7.34
C GLY A 661 7.82 4.86 6.82
N ASN A 662 8.29 4.22 5.75
CA ASN A 662 9.60 4.45 5.16
C ASN A 662 9.59 5.34 3.91
N SER A 663 10.81 5.59 3.40
CA SER A 663 11.06 6.18 2.08
C SER A 663 10.70 5.20 0.97
N ASN A 664 9.64 5.47 0.19
CA ASN A 664 9.43 4.78 -1.08
C ASN A 664 10.03 5.63 -2.21
N ALA A 665 11.30 5.38 -2.55
CA ALA A 665 11.89 5.86 -3.80
C ALA A 665 11.45 5.00 -5.02
N GLN A 666 10.91 3.82 -4.75
CA GLN A 666 10.58 2.75 -5.70
C GLN A 666 9.35 3.04 -6.57
N THR A 667 8.50 4.01 -6.20
CA THR A 667 7.36 4.41 -7.06
C THR A 667 7.81 5.04 -8.38
N ALA A 668 9.00 5.64 -8.49
CA ALA A 668 9.38 6.37 -9.70
C ALA A 668 9.84 5.45 -10.85
N GLU A 669 10.66 4.42 -10.58
CA GLU A 669 11.18 3.51 -11.60
C GLU A 669 10.10 2.57 -12.15
N GLU A 670 9.22 2.06 -11.29
CA GLU A 670 8.10 1.21 -11.71
C GLU A 670 7.03 2.01 -12.47
N VAL A 671 6.69 3.23 -12.00
CA VAL A 671 5.81 4.14 -12.74
C VAL A 671 6.47 4.54 -14.07
N PHE A 672 7.77 4.78 -14.08
CA PHE A 672 8.51 5.06 -15.32
C PHE A 672 8.44 3.88 -16.29
N GLY A 673 8.72 2.65 -15.84
CA GLY A 673 8.62 1.47 -16.68
C GLY A 673 7.20 1.25 -17.19
N ARG A 674 6.20 1.33 -16.31
CA ARG A 674 4.80 1.04 -16.65
C ARG A 674 4.17 2.07 -17.56
N TRP A 675 4.39 3.35 -17.28
CA TRP A 675 3.71 4.43 -18.00
C TRP A 675 4.54 5.04 -19.11
N LYS A 676 5.87 4.86 -19.11
CA LYS A 676 6.75 5.42 -20.14
C LYS A 676 7.37 4.37 -21.04
N ILE A 677 7.84 3.24 -20.52
CA ILE A 677 8.53 2.24 -21.34
C ILE A 677 7.55 1.28 -22.02
N ILE A 678 6.61 0.68 -21.30
CA ILE A 678 5.64 -0.29 -21.88
C ILE A 678 4.87 0.28 -23.09
N PRO A 679 4.24 1.47 -23.04
CA PRO A 679 3.52 2.00 -24.20
C PRO A 679 4.40 2.28 -25.43
N ARG A 680 5.70 2.47 -25.22
CA ARG A 680 6.70 2.61 -26.31
C ARG A 680 6.97 1.25 -26.92
N LEU A 681 7.24 0.25 -26.10
CA LEU A 681 7.46 -1.13 -26.55
C LEU A 681 6.22 -1.68 -27.27
N ASP A 682 5.01 -1.45 -26.76
CA ASP A 682 3.77 -1.87 -27.42
C ASP A 682 3.62 -1.26 -28.82
N ARG A 683 3.92 0.02 -28.98
CA ARG A 683 3.90 0.68 -30.30
C ARG A 683 4.90 0.06 -31.28
N LEU A 684 6.08 -0.34 -30.79
CA LEU A 684 7.08 -1.02 -31.59
C LEU A 684 6.64 -2.45 -31.92
N ARG A 685 6.03 -3.16 -30.97
CA ARG A 685 5.42 -4.49 -31.15
C ARG A 685 4.37 -4.44 -32.26
N ASP A 686 3.49 -3.44 -32.23
CA ASP A 686 2.45 -3.26 -33.24
C ASP A 686 3.06 -2.96 -34.61
N THR A 687 4.13 -2.18 -34.68
CA THR A 687 4.85 -1.93 -35.94
C THR A 687 5.46 -3.24 -36.48
N LEU A 688 6.12 -4.00 -35.61
CA LEU A 688 6.76 -5.27 -35.99
C LEU A 688 5.73 -6.30 -36.48
N ASN A 689 4.60 -6.41 -35.78
CA ASN A 689 3.57 -7.39 -36.11
C ASN A 689 2.71 -7.00 -37.32
N ASN A 690 2.39 -5.72 -37.49
CA ASN A 690 1.45 -5.27 -38.52
C ASN A 690 2.12 -4.74 -39.79
N GLN A 691 3.38 -4.27 -39.73
CA GLN A 691 4.09 -3.75 -40.89
C GLN A 691 5.28 -4.62 -41.30
N PHE A 692 6.11 -5.05 -40.35
CA PHE A 692 7.37 -5.77 -40.67
C PHE A 692 7.16 -7.27 -40.95
N LEU A 693 6.50 -8.01 -40.07
CA LEU A 693 6.29 -9.46 -40.23
C LEU A 693 5.55 -9.86 -41.50
N PRO A 694 4.48 -9.15 -41.95
CA PRO A 694 3.78 -9.49 -43.18
C PRO A 694 4.69 -9.48 -44.42
N MET A 695 5.82 -8.76 -44.38
CA MET A 695 6.79 -8.72 -45.49
C MET A 695 7.53 -10.06 -45.71
N PHE A 696 7.44 -11.00 -44.76
CA PHE A 696 8.02 -12.35 -44.86
C PHE A 696 7.03 -13.40 -45.43
N GLY A 697 5.86 -12.96 -45.91
CA GLY A 697 4.84 -13.84 -46.51
C GLY A 697 4.31 -14.88 -45.52
N SER A 698 4.07 -16.11 -46.01
CA SER A 698 3.51 -17.21 -45.20
C SER A 698 4.35 -17.61 -43.97
N THR A 699 5.65 -17.30 -43.97
CA THR A 699 6.52 -17.54 -42.81
C THR A 699 6.28 -16.53 -41.69
N GLY A 700 5.86 -15.30 -42.02
CA GLY A 700 5.52 -14.25 -41.06
C GLY A 700 4.10 -14.35 -40.49
N GLU A 701 3.16 -14.98 -41.21
CA GLU A 701 1.75 -15.06 -40.79
C GLU A 701 1.55 -15.89 -39.51
N ASN A 702 2.36 -16.94 -39.33
CA ASN A 702 2.26 -17.92 -38.24
C ASN A 702 3.04 -17.52 -36.98
N VAL A 703 3.65 -16.34 -36.96
CA VAL A 703 4.51 -15.87 -35.88
C VAL A 703 4.12 -14.47 -35.43
N GLU A 704 4.47 -14.11 -34.21
CA GLU A 704 4.28 -12.79 -33.62
C GLU A 704 5.51 -12.39 -32.80
N TRP A 705 5.85 -11.11 -32.84
CA TRP A 705 6.85 -10.51 -31.96
C TRP A 705 6.23 -10.14 -30.64
N ASP A 706 6.98 -10.36 -29.58
CA ASP A 706 6.76 -9.78 -28.27
C ASP A 706 8.09 -9.41 -27.61
N TYR A 707 8.03 -8.62 -26.55
CA TYR A 707 9.20 -8.25 -25.77
C TYR A 707 9.17 -8.88 -24.39
N VAL A 708 10.35 -9.12 -23.83
CA VAL A 708 10.49 -9.48 -22.42
C VAL A 708 10.13 -8.24 -21.60
N ASN A 709 9.08 -8.35 -20.77
CA ASN A 709 8.62 -7.26 -19.94
C ASN A 709 9.78 -6.78 -19.05
N PRO A 710 10.20 -5.49 -19.15
CA PRO A 710 11.28 -4.98 -18.31
C PRO A 710 10.86 -4.74 -16.87
N LEU A 711 9.56 -4.80 -16.56
CA LEU A 711 9.06 -4.80 -15.19
C LEU A 711 8.90 -6.23 -14.68
N PRO A 712 9.14 -6.49 -13.38
CA PRO A 712 8.74 -7.74 -12.76
C PRO A 712 7.23 -7.94 -12.94
N ASP A 713 6.81 -9.16 -13.31
CA ASP A 713 5.41 -9.49 -13.48
C ASP A 713 4.77 -9.61 -12.10
N ASP A 714 4.28 -8.48 -11.57
CA ASP A 714 3.62 -8.38 -10.27
C ASP A 714 4.40 -9.05 -9.12
N ARG A 715 5.18 -8.27 -8.38
CA ARG A 715 6.01 -8.80 -7.27
C ARG A 715 5.22 -9.60 -6.24
N GLU A 716 3.92 -9.36 -6.08
CA GLU A 716 3.08 -10.20 -5.21
C GLU A 716 2.85 -11.59 -5.82
N ALA A 717 2.67 -11.67 -7.14
CA ALA A 717 2.58 -12.93 -7.88
C ALA A 717 3.94 -13.65 -7.98
N ASP A 718 5.03 -12.94 -8.28
CA ASP A 718 6.39 -13.51 -8.32
C ASP A 718 6.83 -14.01 -6.94
N ASN A 719 6.55 -13.25 -5.86
CA ASN A 719 6.84 -13.71 -4.50
C ASN A 719 5.94 -14.87 -4.10
N ALA A 720 4.67 -14.88 -4.51
CA ALA A 720 3.77 -16.01 -4.29
C ALA A 720 4.24 -17.25 -5.06
N GLU A 721 4.73 -17.10 -6.30
CA GLU A 721 5.27 -18.17 -7.12
C GLU A 721 6.61 -18.68 -6.56
N LEU A 722 7.52 -17.79 -6.14
CA LEU A 722 8.78 -18.18 -5.49
C LEU A 722 8.49 -18.90 -4.17
N THR A 723 7.51 -18.43 -3.40
CA THR A 723 7.07 -19.06 -2.15
C THR A 723 6.45 -20.43 -2.45
N ALA A 724 5.62 -20.54 -3.49
CA ALA A 724 5.04 -21.80 -3.93
C ALA A 724 6.11 -22.80 -4.42
N LYS A 725 7.09 -22.35 -5.22
CA LYS A 725 8.23 -23.15 -5.69
C LYS A 725 9.14 -23.58 -4.55
N THR A 726 9.40 -22.69 -3.59
CA THR A 726 10.20 -23.01 -2.39
C THR A 726 9.47 -23.98 -1.49
N THR A 727 8.14 -23.85 -1.37
CA THR A 727 7.28 -24.78 -0.61
C THR A 727 7.21 -26.14 -1.29
N ALA A 728 7.08 -26.18 -2.62
CA ALA A 728 7.11 -27.41 -3.41
C ALA A 728 8.49 -28.08 -3.38
N TYR A 729 9.58 -27.32 -3.46
CA TYR A 729 10.94 -27.81 -3.28
C TYR A 729 11.12 -28.42 -1.89
N ALA A 730 10.73 -27.71 -0.84
CA ALA A 730 10.78 -28.21 0.53
C ALA A 730 9.93 -29.48 0.71
N ALA A 731 8.77 -29.57 0.06
CA ALA A 731 7.93 -30.77 0.05
C ALA A 731 8.61 -31.96 -0.66
N LEU A 732 9.28 -31.73 -1.80
CA LEU A 732 10.03 -32.79 -2.51
C LEU A 732 11.28 -33.26 -1.74
N ILE A 733 12.01 -32.33 -1.12
CA ILE A 733 13.12 -32.66 -0.21
C ILE A 733 12.61 -33.47 0.99
N SER A 734 11.47 -33.09 1.56
CA SER A 734 10.83 -33.82 2.68
C SER A 734 10.28 -35.18 2.25
N ALA A 735 9.94 -35.34 0.96
CA ALA A 735 9.61 -36.61 0.32
C ALA A 735 10.85 -37.42 -0.11
N ASN A 736 12.05 -36.99 0.30
CA ASN A 736 13.33 -37.67 0.09
C ASN A 736 13.78 -37.74 -1.39
N VAL A 737 13.28 -36.82 -2.23
CA VAL A 737 13.74 -36.62 -3.62
C VAL A 737 15.11 -35.94 -3.60
N ASN A 738 16.01 -36.35 -4.49
CA ASN A 738 17.35 -35.77 -4.60
C ASN A 738 17.24 -34.24 -4.77
N PRO A 739 17.97 -33.44 -3.97
CA PRO A 739 17.91 -31.98 -4.03
C PRO A 739 18.15 -31.38 -5.41
N ASP A 740 19.05 -31.97 -6.21
CA ASP A 740 19.32 -31.47 -7.55
C ASP A 740 18.15 -31.75 -8.52
N ASP A 741 17.48 -32.90 -8.37
CA ASP A 741 16.32 -33.28 -9.19
C ASP A 741 15.05 -32.55 -8.74
N ALA A 742 14.87 -32.34 -7.43
CA ALA A 742 13.79 -31.56 -6.86
C ALA A 742 13.87 -30.09 -7.29
N ALA A 743 15.08 -29.52 -7.33
CA ALA A 743 15.33 -28.17 -7.81
C ALA A 743 15.01 -28.07 -9.30
N GLU A 744 15.40 -29.06 -10.09
CA GLU A 744 15.11 -29.13 -11.52
C GLU A 744 13.59 -29.24 -11.80
N VAL A 745 12.87 -30.07 -11.04
CA VAL A 745 11.41 -30.28 -11.19
C VAL A 745 10.60 -29.04 -10.83
N VAL A 746 11.02 -28.26 -9.82
CA VAL A 746 10.34 -27.01 -9.42
C VAL A 746 10.91 -25.75 -10.09
N GLY A 747 11.90 -25.91 -10.97
CA GLY A 747 12.50 -24.83 -11.76
C GLY A 747 13.44 -23.90 -10.98
N LEU A 748 14.06 -24.38 -9.89
CA LEU A 748 15.07 -23.66 -9.09
C LEU A 748 16.51 -23.98 -9.56
N PRO A 749 17.46 -23.04 -9.49
CA PRO A 749 18.85 -23.27 -9.88
C PRO A 749 19.55 -24.25 -8.93
N ARG A 750 20.43 -25.12 -9.46
CA ARG A 750 21.19 -26.11 -8.67
C ARG A 750 22.04 -25.42 -7.59
N MET A 751 21.80 -25.76 -6.33
CA MET A 751 22.52 -25.23 -5.17
C MET A 751 23.54 -26.25 -4.64
N ARG A 752 24.75 -25.81 -4.28
CA ARG A 752 25.76 -26.68 -3.65
C ARG A 752 25.39 -26.95 -2.20
N HIS A 753 25.01 -28.20 -1.86
CA HIS A 753 24.69 -28.60 -0.49
C HIS A 753 25.89 -29.24 0.25
N ILE A 754 26.10 -28.83 1.52
CA ILE A 754 26.96 -29.52 2.49
C ILE A 754 26.05 -30.50 3.27
N ILE A 755 26.31 -31.80 3.14
CA ILE A 755 25.47 -32.86 3.73
C ILE A 755 25.98 -33.18 5.15
N GLN A 756 25.09 -33.13 6.15
CA GLN A 756 25.24 -33.89 7.40
C GLN A 756 24.25 -35.06 7.40
N VAL A 757 24.75 -36.29 7.53
CA VAL A 757 23.98 -37.54 7.48
C VAL A 757 23.73 -38.07 8.91
N PRO A 758 22.49 -38.34 9.32
CA PRO A 758 22.19 -39.29 10.40
C PRO A 758 21.89 -40.69 9.83
N ALA A 759 22.28 -41.70 10.62
CA ALA A 759 22.41 -43.11 10.22
C ALA A 759 21.09 -43.86 9.95
N ALA A 760 21.16 -44.85 9.05
CA ALA A 760 20.08 -45.70 8.57
C ALA A 760 19.92 -47.03 9.34
N THR A 761 18.67 -47.49 9.53
CA THR A 761 18.28 -48.93 9.64
C THR A 761 16.74 -49.10 9.50
N PRO A 762 16.19 -50.31 9.23
CA PRO A 762 16.00 -50.89 7.89
C PRO A 762 14.52 -51.23 7.53
N THR A 763 14.33 -51.52 6.25
CA THR A 763 13.13 -51.98 5.51
C THR A 763 12.50 -53.31 5.96
N THR A 764 11.17 -53.35 5.94
CA THR A 764 10.26 -54.48 5.60
C THR A 764 8.92 -53.85 5.19
N GLY A 765 8.18 -54.22 4.16
CA GLY A 765 8.15 -55.31 3.19
C GLY A 765 6.77 -55.23 2.52
N ALA A 766 6.71 -55.37 1.20
CA ALA A 766 5.53 -55.16 0.36
C ALA A 766 4.38 -56.15 0.61
N GLY A 767 3.16 -55.74 0.26
CA GLY A 767 1.99 -56.59 0.09
C GLY A 767 0.97 -55.94 -0.84
N GLU A 768 0.98 -56.35 -2.12
CA GLU A 768 -0.09 -56.14 -3.11
C GLU A 768 -1.38 -56.86 -2.67
N LEU A 769 -2.56 -56.30 -2.95
CA LEU A 769 -3.79 -57.05 -3.24
C LEU A 769 -4.80 -56.19 -4.05
N GLU A 770 -4.89 -56.56 -5.34
CA GLU A 770 -6.06 -56.81 -6.20
C GLU A 770 -7.34 -55.93 -6.23
N GLN A 771 -7.77 -55.77 -7.50
CA GLN A 771 -8.96 -55.12 -8.06
C GLN A 771 -10.29 -55.79 -7.68
N ALA A 772 -11.37 -55.00 -7.63
CA ALA A 772 -12.71 -55.46 -7.99
C ALA A 772 -13.61 -54.30 -8.48
N ASP A 773 -13.77 -54.29 -9.81
CA ASP A 773 -14.99 -54.19 -10.62
C ASP A 773 -15.97 -53.00 -10.56
N ASP A 774 -16.40 -52.70 -11.79
CA ASP A 774 -17.19 -51.60 -12.31
C ASP A 774 -18.69 -51.95 -12.26
N SER A 775 -19.54 -51.01 -11.84
CA SER A 775 -20.93 -50.99 -12.30
C SER A 775 -21.54 -49.60 -12.25
N SER A 776 -21.88 -49.15 -13.45
CA SER A 776 -22.55 -47.91 -13.83
C SER A 776 -23.97 -47.76 -13.26
N GLY A 777 -24.28 -46.56 -12.78
CA GLY A 777 -25.65 -46.06 -12.57
C GLY A 777 -25.62 -44.57 -12.26
N GLU A 778 -25.96 -43.73 -13.23
CA GLU A 778 -26.25 -42.29 -13.02
C GLU A 778 -27.55 -42.15 -12.19
N PRO A 779 -27.57 -41.35 -11.10
CA PRO A 779 -28.80 -40.89 -10.49
C PRO A 779 -29.13 -39.46 -10.93
N THR A 780 -30.39 -39.27 -11.32
CA THR A 780 -31.06 -38.01 -11.61
C THR A 780 -31.19 -37.14 -10.35
N GLU A 781 -31.12 -35.81 -10.54
CA GLU A 781 -31.51 -34.79 -9.55
C GLU A 781 -32.95 -35.02 -9.06
N ASP A 782 -33.24 -34.65 -7.81
CA ASP A 782 -34.53 -34.71 -7.08
C ASP A 782 -34.92 -36.01 -6.34
N ASP A 783 -34.09 -36.49 -5.40
CA ASP A 783 -34.63 -37.27 -4.27
C ASP A 783 -33.70 -37.24 -3.03
N ASN A 784 -33.74 -36.14 -2.26
CA ASN A 784 -33.24 -36.13 -0.88
C ASN A 784 -34.39 -35.84 0.12
N PRO A 785 -34.89 -36.85 0.84
CA PRO A 785 -36.04 -36.69 1.75
C PRO A 785 -35.76 -35.78 2.95
N VAL A 786 -34.48 -35.58 3.33
CA VAL A 786 -34.08 -34.67 4.42
C VAL A 786 -34.27 -33.20 4.00
N GLU A 787 -33.98 -32.89 2.74
CA GLU A 787 -34.06 -31.52 2.20
C GLU A 787 -35.51 -31.02 2.10
N ASN A 788 -36.45 -31.91 1.75
CA ASN A 788 -37.88 -31.60 1.70
C ASN A 788 -38.53 -31.44 3.10
N GLN A 789 -37.98 -32.12 4.11
CA GLN A 789 -38.46 -32.03 5.49
C GLN A 789 -37.96 -30.74 6.18
N VAL A 790 -36.77 -30.28 5.83
CA VAL A 790 -36.19 -29.00 6.29
C VAL A 790 -36.88 -27.81 5.60
N ARG A 791 -37.13 -27.88 4.28
CA ARG A 791 -37.86 -26.83 3.53
C ARG A 791 -39.28 -26.56 4.05
N SER A 792 -40.03 -27.60 4.40
CA SER A 792 -41.44 -27.47 4.84
C SER A 792 -41.62 -27.00 6.30
N SER A 793 -40.66 -27.32 7.19
CA SER A 793 -40.74 -26.95 8.61
C SER A 793 -40.23 -25.52 8.91
N ILE A 794 -39.24 -25.05 8.15
CA ILE A 794 -38.65 -23.70 8.31
C ILE A 794 -39.58 -22.62 7.75
N HIS A 795 -40.23 -22.88 6.60
CA HIS A 795 -41.13 -21.90 5.99
C HIS A 795 -42.32 -21.53 6.90
N ALA A 796 -42.78 -22.46 7.74
CA ALA A 796 -43.87 -22.22 8.69
C ALA A 796 -43.42 -21.50 9.98
N ARG A 797 -42.25 -21.81 10.55
CA ARG A 797 -41.75 -21.18 11.79
C ARG A 797 -41.28 -19.74 11.57
N THR A 798 -40.56 -19.49 10.47
CA THR A 798 -39.97 -18.17 10.18
C THR A 798 -41.04 -17.16 9.76
N LEU A 799 -42.07 -17.56 9.00
CA LEU A 799 -43.19 -16.67 8.71
C LEU A 799 -43.98 -16.28 9.97
N THR A 800 -44.23 -17.25 10.86
CA THR A 800 -45.07 -17.05 12.07
C THR A 800 -44.37 -16.20 13.14
N ALA A 801 -43.05 -16.34 13.30
CA ALA A 801 -42.28 -15.51 14.24
C ALA A 801 -42.10 -14.07 13.74
N ILE A 802 -41.91 -13.86 12.44
CA ILE A 802 -41.72 -12.51 11.88
C ILE A 802 -43.05 -11.73 11.83
N THR A 803 -44.18 -12.41 11.62
CA THR A 803 -45.51 -11.77 11.71
C THR A 803 -45.95 -11.46 13.15
N ALA A 804 -45.29 -12.03 14.17
CA ALA A 804 -45.56 -11.69 15.57
C ALA A 804 -44.81 -10.43 16.05
N ALA A 805 -43.69 -10.08 15.41
CA ALA A 805 -42.88 -8.90 15.74
C ALA A 805 -43.49 -7.56 15.27
N THR A 806 -44.59 -7.59 14.51
CA THR A 806 -45.35 -6.40 14.09
C THR A 806 -46.34 -5.91 15.15
N GLY A 807 -46.33 -6.49 16.36
CA GLY A 807 -47.13 -6.07 17.50
C GLY A 807 -46.62 -4.78 18.15
N ASP A 808 -47.33 -3.69 17.88
CA ASP A 808 -47.20 -2.35 18.44
C ASP A 808 -47.17 -2.34 19.99
N SER A 809 -45.98 -2.25 20.62
CA SER A 809 -45.84 -1.97 22.08
C SER A 809 -44.39 -1.74 22.58
N GLY A 810 -43.58 -0.94 21.89
CA GLY A 810 -42.28 -0.46 22.40
C GLY A 810 -42.30 1.06 22.67
N PRO A 811 -41.61 1.58 23.71
CA PRO A 811 -41.59 3.02 23.98
C PRO A 811 -40.97 3.78 22.81
N THR A 812 -41.72 4.71 22.24
CA THR A 812 -41.30 5.57 21.13
C THR A 812 -40.09 6.42 21.55
N PRO A 813 -38.96 6.39 20.82
CA PRO A 813 -37.85 7.31 21.06
C PRO A 813 -38.28 8.75 20.79
N PRO A 814 -37.59 9.76 21.36
CA PRO A 814 -37.93 11.16 21.12
C PRO A 814 -37.82 11.52 19.64
N ALA A 815 -38.78 12.32 19.16
CA ALA A 815 -38.89 12.76 17.77
C ALA A 815 -37.57 13.33 17.23
N GLN A 816 -37.03 12.68 16.19
CA GLN A 816 -35.99 13.24 15.34
C GLN A 816 -36.62 14.28 14.39
N GLY A 817 -35.82 15.24 13.93
CA GLY A 817 -36.27 16.40 13.16
C GLY A 817 -37.02 16.05 11.86
N PRO A 818 -37.67 17.03 11.22
CA PRO A 818 -38.73 16.82 10.23
C PRO A 818 -38.36 16.09 8.92
N ASN A 819 -37.11 15.64 8.71
CA ASN A 819 -36.63 15.07 7.44
C ASN A 819 -35.78 13.77 7.57
N GLN A 820 -35.88 13.00 8.66
CA GLN A 820 -35.11 11.75 8.81
C GLN A 820 -36.04 10.52 8.85
N PRO A 821 -35.87 9.50 7.98
CA PRO A 821 -36.71 8.31 7.98
C PRO A 821 -36.43 7.43 9.21
N ASP A 822 -37.48 6.91 9.85
CA ASP A 822 -37.39 6.06 11.04
C ASP A 822 -36.99 4.63 10.66
N LEU A 823 -35.69 4.33 10.78
CA LEU A 823 -35.13 3.00 10.49
C LEU A 823 -35.31 1.99 11.63
N SER A 824 -35.95 2.35 12.75
CA SER A 824 -36.05 1.46 13.93
C SER A 824 -36.76 0.14 13.62
N ARG A 825 -37.75 0.14 12.73
CA ARG A 825 -38.47 -1.06 12.29
C ARG A 825 -37.61 -1.93 11.39
N VAL A 826 -36.88 -1.32 10.46
CA VAL A 826 -35.96 -2.00 9.55
C VAL A 826 -34.86 -2.72 10.36
N ASP A 827 -34.25 -2.03 11.33
CA ASP A 827 -33.23 -2.60 12.21
C ASP A 827 -33.78 -3.73 13.09
N ALA A 828 -34.98 -3.56 13.66
CA ALA A 828 -35.62 -4.60 14.48
C ALA A 828 -35.96 -5.87 13.68
N GLN A 829 -36.47 -5.72 12.46
CA GLN A 829 -36.77 -6.84 11.57
C GLN A 829 -35.49 -7.58 11.17
N TRP A 830 -34.44 -6.85 10.79
CA TRP A 830 -33.13 -7.41 10.46
C TRP A 830 -32.50 -8.17 11.63
N LYS A 831 -32.52 -7.58 12.83
CA LYS A 831 -31.97 -8.19 14.03
C LYS A 831 -32.69 -9.50 14.36
N SER A 832 -34.02 -9.49 14.33
CA SER A 832 -34.82 -10.69 14.58
C SER A 832 -34.54 -11.79 13.56
N ALA A 833 -34.47 -11.45 12.26
CA ALA A 833 -34.19 -12.42 11.21
C ALA A 833 -32.78 -13.02 11.33
N THR A 834 -31.79 -12.20 11.68
CA THR A 834 -30.40 -12.63 11.91
C THR A 834 -30.28 -13.53 13.14
N ASP A 835 -30.91 -13.15 14.26
CA ASP A 835 -30.86 -13.95 15.50
C ASP A 835 -31.49 -15.34 15.30
N ASN A 836 -32.58 -15.41 14.53
CA ASN A 836 -33.24 -16.68 14.22
C ASN A 836 -32.36 -17.61 13.35
N VAL A 837 -31.76 -17.10 12.27
CA VAL A 837 -30.92 -17.95 11.39
C VAL A 837 -29.63 -18.40 12.10
N VAL A 838 -29.07 -17.58 12.98
CA VAL A 838 -27.92 -17.97 13.83
C VAL A 838 -28.33 -19.12 14.76
N ALA A 839 -29.46 -18.99 15.45
CA ALA A 839 -29.95 -20.04 16.36
C ALA A 839 -30.26 -21.36 15.63
N ASP A 840 -30.85 -21.28 14.43
CA ASP A 840 -31.12 -22.47 13.61
C ASP A 840 -29.83 -23.11 13.09
N TYR A 841 -28.84 -22.32 12.65
CA TYR A 841 -27.53 -22.86 12.22
C TYR A 841 -26.83 -23.60 13.36
N GLN A 842 -26.81 -23.00 14.56
CA GLN A 842 -26.17 -23.58 15.74
C GLN A 842 -26.84 -24.86 16.21
N SER A 843 -28.16 -24.92 16.16
CA SER A 843 -28.91 -26.08 16.67
C SER A 843 -29.02 -27.22 15.66
N GLN A 844 -29.06 -26.91 14.36
CA GLN A 844 -29.38 -27.90 13.32
C GLN A 844 -28.17 -28.30 12.45
N ILE A 845 -27.19 -27.41 12.25
CA ILE A 845 -26.13 -27.60 11.26
C ILE A 845 -24.75 -27.77 11.90
N LEU A 846 -24.37 -26.86 12.80
CA LEU A 846 -23.05 -26.83 13.41
C LEU A 846 -22.64 -28.16 14.08
N PRO A 847 -23.52 -28.89 14.81
CA PRO A 847 -23.14 -30.16 15.43
C PRO A 847 -22.75 -31.23 14.42
N ALA A 848 -23.43 -31.30 13.27
CA ALA A 848 -23.12 -32.25 12.22
C ALA A 848 -21.79 -31.94 11.54
N GLN A 849 -21.51 -30.66 11.26
CA GLN A 849 -20.24 -30.22 10.69
C GLN A 849 -19.05 -30.47 11.64
N GLN A 850 -19.24 -30.26 12.95
CA GLN A 850 -18.23 -30.59 13.95
C GLN A 850 -17.94 -32.09 13.97
N GLN A 851 -18.97 -32.94 13.92
CA GLN A 851 -18.79 -34.39 13.86
C GLN A 851 -18.03 -34.86 12.62
N GLN A 852 -18.31 -34.27 11.45
CA GLN A 852 -17.57 -34.56 10.20
C GLN A 852 -16.08 -34.26 10.34
N LEU A 853 -15.72 -33.13 10.96
CA LEU A 853 -14.32 -32.74 11.18
C LEU A 853 -13.64 -33.68 12.19
N GLN A 854 -14.32 -34.03 13.28
CA GLN A 854 -13.79 -34.98 14.25
C GLN A 854 -13.52 -36.35 13.63
N GLN A 855 -14.40 -36.81 12.74
CA GLN A 855 -14.21 -38.06 12.02
C GLN A 855 -13.00 -38.02 11.09
N GLN A 856 -12.90 -36.99 10.24
CA GLN A 856 -11.75 -36.83 9.32
C GLN A 856 -10.42 -36.72 10.07
N ILE A 857 -10.38 -35.94 11.17
CA ILE A 857 -9.18 -35.80 12.01
C ILE A 857 -8.77 -37.14 12.60
N ARG A 858 -9.73 -37.92 13.10
CA ARG A 858 -9.45 -39.27 13.62
C ARG A 858 -8.85 -40.15 12.54
N GLU A 859 -9.47 -40.20 11.36
CA GLU A 859 -9.02 -41.04 10.24
C GLU A 859 -7.60 -40.66 9.79
N HIS A 860 -7.31 -39.37 9.60
CA HIS A 860 -6.00 -38.91 9.17
C HIS A 860 -4.90 -39.10 10.22
N VAL A 861 -5.20 -38.90 11.51
CA VAL A 861 -4.23 -39.12 12.59
C VAL A 861 -3.97 -40.62 12.80
N ASP A 862 -5.00 -41.46 12.77
CA ASP A 862 -4.84 -42.92 12.89
C ASP A 862 -4.09 -43.52 11.67
N ALA A 863 -4.23 -42.92 10.48
CA ALA A 863 -3.49 -43.28 9.27
C ALA A 863 -2.04 -42.71 9.22
N ALA A 864 -1.64 -41.90 10.21
CA ALA A 864 -0.38 -41.15 10.23
C ALA A 864 -0.19 -40.18 9.03
N GLU A 865 -1.29 -39.73 8.42
CA GLU A 865 -1.33 -38.80 7.28
C GLU A 865 -1.49 -37.34 7.75
N LEU A 866 -0.54 -36.84 8.54
CA LEU A 866 -0.65 -35.49 9.14
C LEU A 866 -0.79 -34.36 8.10
N ALA A 867 -0.30 -34.57 6.87
CA ALA A 867 -0.49 -33.62 5.77
C ALA A 867 -1.97 -33.46 5.36
N ALA A 868 -2.79 -34.50 5.51
CA ALA A 868 -4.21 -34.48 5.17
C ALA A 868 -5.06 -33.64 6.16
N LEU A 869 -4.52 -33.28 7.33
CA LEU A 869 -5.14 -32.31 8.23
C LEU A 869 -5.25 -30.90 7.61
N GLY A 870 -4.49 -30.61 6.55
CA GLY A 870 -4.59 -29.37 5.77
C GLY A 870 -5.73 -29.34 4.76
N THR A 871 -6.41 -30.47 4.51
CA THR A 871 -7.46 -30.61 3.49
C THR A 871 -8.84 -30.92 4.08
N LEU A 872 -9.03 -30.68 5.39
CA LEU A 872 -10.32 -30.88 6.06
C LEU A 872 -11.42 -30.04 5.40
N ALA A 873 -12.61 -30.62 5.29
CA ALA A 873 -13.78 -29.94 4.72
C ALA A 873 -15.08 -30.41 5.40
N VAL A 874 -16.14 -29.61 5.30
CA VAL A 874 -17.48 -29.98 5.80
C VAL A 874 -18.53 -29.80 4.73
N ASP A 875 -19.63 -30.56 4.83
CA ASP A 875 -20.76 -30.41 3.92
C ASP A 875 -21.43 -29.03 4.09
N THR A 876 -21.82 -28.44 2.96
CA THR A 876 -22.41 -27.10 2.88
C THR A 876 -23.86 -27.13 2.41
N VAL A 877 -24.38 -28.27 1.96
CA VAL A 877 -25.70 -28.37 1.33
C VAL A 877 -26.81 -27.96 2.30
N ALA A 878 -26.84 -28.53 3.51
CA ALA A 878 -27.86 -28.23 4.51
C ALA A 878 -27.78 -26.77 5.02
N ALA A 879 -26.56 -26.25 5.18
CA ALA A 879 -26.31 -24.87 5.58
C ALA A 879 -26.80 -23.87 4.52
N LYS A 880 -26.53 -24.14 3.23
CA LYS A 880 -27.01 -23.33 2.10
C LYS A 880 -28.53 -23.30 2.06
N ALA A 881 -29.18 -24.46 2.20
CA ALA A 881 -30.64 -24.57 2.18
C ALA A 881 -31.29 -23.78 3.32
N LEU A 882 -30.74 -23.87 4.53
CA LEU A 882 -31.19 -23.10 5.70
C LEU A 882 -31.09 -21.58 5.46
N LEU A 883 -29.91 -21.11 5.05
CA LEU A 883 -29.66 -19.69 4.83
C LEU A 883 -30.51 -19.13 3.68
N LEU A 884 -30.62 -19.85 2.55
CA LEU A 884 -31.45 -19.44 1.43
C LEU A 884 -32.92 -19.31 1.83
N ALA A 885 -33.45 -20.26 2.59
CA ALA A 885 -34.83 -20.19 3.08
C ALA A 885 -35.06 -18.95 3.98
N ALA A 886 -34.10 -18.65 4.87
CA ALA A 886 -34.15 -17.46 5.73
C ALA A 886 -34.06 -16.16 4.91
N MET A 887 -33.17 -16.09 3.93
CA MET A 887 -33.01 -14.94 3.04
C MET A 887 -34.27 -14.67 2.21
N VAL A 888 -34.87 -15.71 1.62
CA VAL A 888 -36.13 -15.58 0.85
C VAL A 888 -37.27 -15.09 1.74
N ALA A 889 -37.41 -15.66 2.94
CA ALA A 889 -38.43 -15.23 3.89
C ALA A 889 -38.24 -13.76 4.31
N PHE A 890 -37.00 -13.35 4.56
CA PHE A 890 -36.68 -11.97 4.96
C PHE A 890 -36.82 -10.98 3.80
N ALA A 891 -36.50 -11.37 2.57
CA ALA A 891 -36.72 -10.55 1.38
C ALA A 891 -38.21 -10.19 1.20
N VAL A 892 -39.15 -11.09 1.51
CA VAL A 892 -40.59 -10.78 1.49
C VAL A 892 -40.95 -9.70 2.52
N VAL A 893 -40.33 -9.75 3.70
CA VAL A 893 -40.57 -8.79 4.78
C VAL A 893 -40.02 -7.43 4.40
N ALA A 894 -38.80 -7.38 3.90
CA ALA A 894 -38.16 -6.15 3.43
C ALA A 894 -38.89 -5.50 2.23
N ALA A 895 -39.44 -6.28 1.30
CA ALA A 895 -40.24 -5.77 0.20
C ALA A 895 -41.55 -5.10 0.69
N ARG A 896 -42.20 -5.69 1.70
CA ARG A 896 -43.40 -5.12 2.33
C ARG A 896 -43.08 -3.85 3.12
N GLU A 897 -41.93 -3.82 3.78
CA GLU A 897 -41.44 -2.64 4.49
C GLU A 897 -41.21 -1.47 3.53
N ALA A 898 -40.51 -1.71 2.41
CA ALA A 898 -40.28 -0.71 1.35
C ALA A 898 -41.59 -0.18 0.74
N SER A 899 -42.55 -1.07 0.51
CA SER A 899 -43.90 -0.70 0.04
C SER A 899 -44.62 0.21 1.05
N ARG A 900 -44.52 -0.10 2.34
CA ARG A 900 -45.11 0.72 3.41
C ARG A 900 -44.43 2.09 3.54
N GLU A 901 -43.11 2.15 3.45
CA GLU A 901 -42.35 3.41 3.46
C GLU A 901 -42.78 4.35 2.31
N ALA A 902 -43.15 3.78 1.16
CA ALA A 902 -43.71 4.55 0.05
C ALA A 902 -45.16 5.01 0.35
N ASP A 903 -46.01 4.13 0.90
CA ASP A 903 -47.39 4.47 1.28
C ASP A 903 -47.44 5.59 2.34
N GLU A 904 -46.51 5.56 3.31
CA GLU A 904 -46.34 6.61 4.34
C GLU A 904 -45.94 7.97 3.72
N GLN A 905 -45.30 7.96 2.56
CA GLN A 905 -44.97 9.12 1.74
C GLN A 905 -46.05 9.42 0.68
N GLY A 906 -47.23 8.79 0.73
CA GLY A 906 -48.31 9.03 -0.25
C GLY A 906 -48.07 8.44 -1.64
N ALA A 907 -47.06 7.59 -1.81
CA ALA A 907 -46.71 6.91 -3.06
C ALA A 907 -47.06 5.41 -2.98
N SER A 908 -47.98 4.94 -3.83
CA SER A 908 -48.39 3.52 -3.83
C SER A 908 -47.44 2.66 -4.66
N VAL A 909 -46.62 1.82 -4.01
CA VAL A 909 -45.65 0.91 -4.67
C VAL A 909 -45.87 -0.54 -4.22
N PRO A 910 -46.21 -1.49 -5.10
CA PRO A 910 -46.44 -2.88 -4.69
C PRO A 910 -45.13 -3.56 -4.26
N PRO A 911 -45.13 -4.42 -3.23
CA PRO A 911 -43.91 -5.11 -2.79
C PRO A 911 -43.44 -6.09 -3.86
N LYS A 912 -42.13 -6.08 -4.19
CA LYS A 912 -41.54 -7.00 -5.15
C LYS A 912 -40.30 -7.70 -4.56
N THR A 913 -40.30 -9.03 -4.63
CA THR A 913 -39.17 -9.86 -4.20
C THR A 913 -38.11 -9.97 -5.30
N PRO A 914 -36.82 -10.09 -4.93
CA PRO A 914 -35.73 -10.30 -5.90
C PRO A 914 -35.76 -11.73 -6.47
N ASP A 915 -34.99 -11.97 -7.53
CA ASP A 915 -34.84 -13.32 -8.09
C ASP A 915 -34.16 -14.25 -7.08
N SER A 916 -34.74 -15.45 -6.90
CA SER A 916 -34.22 -16.49 -6.01
C SER A 916 -32.81 -16.96 -6.41
N SER A 917 -32.45 -16.92 -7.70
CA SER A 917 -31.14 -17.34 -8.18
C SER A 917 -29.99 -16.45 -7.65
N GLU A 918 -30.26 -15.15 -7.49
CA GLU A 918 -29.31 -14.19 -6.95
C GLU A 918 -29.08 -14.42 -5.44
N LEU A 919 -30.14 -14.71 -4.69
CA LEU A 919 -30.06 -15.00 -3.26
C LEU A 919 -29.35 -16.35 -3.00
N GLU A 920 -29.57 -17.34 -3.87
CA GLU A 920 -28.88 -18.63 -3.78
C GLU A 920 -27.36 -18.49 -3.94
N THR A 921 -26.92 -17.64 -4.87
CA THR A 921 -25.49 -17.38 -5.08
C THR A 921 -24.84 -16.77 -3.83
N ILE A 922 -25.49 -15.80 -3.18
CA ILE A 922 -25.00 -15.22 -1.93
C ILE A 922 -24.96 -16.25 -0.81
N ALA A 923 -26.03 -17.04 -0.66
CA ALA A 923 -26.11 -18.05 0.38
C ALA A 923 -24.99 -19.09 0.23
N ALA A 924 -24.68 -19.51 -1.01
CA ALA A 924 -23.59 -20.43 -1.31
C ALA A 924 -22.22 -19.87 -0.90
N VAL A 925 -21.94 -18.60 -1.23
CA VAL A 925 -20.66 -17.95 -0.88
C VAL A 925 -20.50 -17.80 0.63
N ALA A 926 -21.52 -17.30 1.33
CA ALA A 926 -21.47 -17.10 2.79
C ALA A 926 -21.23 -18.42 3.53
N VAL A 927 -21.93 -19.49 3.14
CA VAL A 927 -21.77 -20.81 3.75
C VAL A 927 -20.41 -21.44 3.43
N ALA A 928 -19.88 -21.27 2.22
CA ALA A 928 -18.56 -21.78 1.86
C ALA A 928 -17.45 -21.13 2.70
N LEU A 929 -17.53 -19.81 2.94
CA LEU A 929 -16.59 -19.10 3.81
C LEU A 929 -16.66 -19.62 5.26
N MET A 930 -17.87 -19.77 5.81
CA MET A 930 -18.08 -20.32 7.15
C MET A 930 -17.52 -21.75 7.29
N ALA A 931 -17.75 -22.60 6.29
CA ALA A 931 -17.25 -23.98 6.27
C ALA A 931 -15.71 -24.02 6.25
N SER A 932 -15.08 -23.15 5.45
CA SER A 932 -13.61 -23.04 5.38
C SER A 932 -13.00 -22.56 6.70
N GLU A 933 -13.58 -21.53 7.34
CA GLU A 933 -13.12 -21.01 8.63
C GLU A 933 -13.17 -22.08 9.73
N LEU A 934 -14.25 -22.86 9.77
CA LEU A 934 -14.43 -23.95 10.73
C LEU A 934 -13.40 -25.07 10.50
N ALA A 935 -13.19 -25.47 9.24
CA ALA A 935 -12.25 -26.53 8.88
C ALA A 935 -10.78 -26.13 9.14
N VAL A 936 -10.39 -24.89 8.81
CA VAL A 936 -9.04 -24.36 9.09
C VAL A 936 -8.80 -24.28 10.60
N SER A 937 -9.80 -23.86 11.38
CA SER A 937 -9.69 -23.82 12.83
C SER A 937 -9.50 -25.21 13.44
N ALA A 938 -10.25 -26.20 12.95
CA ALA A 938 -10.11 -27.59 13.36
C ALA A 938 -8.75 -28.19 12.97
N GLY A 939 -8.27 -27.93 11.75
CA GLY A 939 -6.98 -28.43 11.26
C GLY A 939 -5.78 -27.86 12.02
N ARG A 940 -5.80 -26.56 12.33
CA ARG A 940 -4.76 -25.93 13.16
C ARG A 940 -4.70 -26.53 14.55
N GLU A 941 -5.85 -26.76 15.17
CA GLU A 941 -5.90 -27.36 16.51
C GLU A 941 -5.51 -28.84 16.48
N ALA A 942 -5.92 -29.60 15.46
CA ALA A 942 -5.50 -30.98 15.25
C ALA A 942 -3.98 -31.11 15.08
N MET A 943 -3.36 -30.21 14.29
CA MET A 943 -1.91 -30.18 14.08
C MET A 943 -1.14 -29.94 15.39
N ARG A 944 -1.67 -29.08 16.27
CA ARG A 944 -1.10 -28.81 17.60
C ARG A 944 -1.12 -30.04 18.52
N LEU A 945 -2.14 -30.89 18.37
CA LEU A 945 -2.43 -32.00 19.26
C LEU A 945 -1.92 -33.37 18.76
N ALA A 946 -1.72 -33.51 17.45
CA ALA A 946 -1.25 -34.74 16.81
C ALA A 946 0.26 -34.97 17.01
N VAL A 947 0.65 -35.29 18.25
CA VAL A 947 2.03 -35.65 18.62
C VAL A 947 2.23 -37.18 18.66
N PRO A 948 3.47 -37.68 18.46
CA PRO A 948 3.74 -39.12 18.48
C PRO A 948 3.27 -39.80 19.77
N GLY A 949 2.45 -40.84 19.64
CA GLY A 949 1.91 -41.62 20.77
C GLY A 949 0.51 -41.23 21.24
N VAL A 950 -0.10 -40.17 20.68
CA VAL A 950 -1.50 -39.80 20.91
C VAL A 950 -2.37 -40.39 19.79
N GLY A 951 -3.41 -41.16 20.14
CA GLY A 951 -4.31 -41.78 19.16
C GLY A 951 -5.29 -40.78 18.54
N GLY A 952 -5.76 -41.03 17.32
CA GLY A 952 -6.61 -40.12 16.56
C GLY A 952 -7.92 -39.77 17.24
N GLN A 953 -8.54 -40.71 17.96
CA GLN A 953 -9.74 -40.44 18.76
C GLN A 953 -9.49 -39.40 19.85
N GLN A 954 -8.33 -39.45 20.53
CA GLN A 954 -7.98 -38.51 21.59
C GLN A 954 -7.75 -37.09 21.03
N VAL A 955 -7.19 -36.99 19.82
CA VAL A 955 -7.04 -35.71 19.11
C VAL A 955 -8.41 -35.16 18.71
N ALA A 956 -9.25 -36.00 18.10
CA ALA A 956 -10.59 -35.62 17.65
C ALA A 956 -11.50 -35.14 18.81
N ASP A 957 -11.44 -35.76 19.98
CA ASP A 957 -12.24 -35.37 21.14
C ASP A 957 -11.80 -33.99 21.68
N GLN A 958 -10.50 -33.72 21.73
CA GLN A 958 -9.96 -32.43 22.18
C GLN A 958 -10.26 -31.30 21.19
N VAL A 959 -10.14 -31.58 19.88
CA VAL A 959 -10.56 -30.62 18.85
C VAL A 959 -12.05 -30.34 18.96
N GLY A 960 -12.88 -31.35 19.23
CA GLY A 960 -14.32 -31.15 19.46
C GLY A 960 -14.63 -30.20 20.62
N GLN A 961 -13.93 -30.35 21.75
CA GLN A 961 -14.08 -29.44 22.89
C GLN A 961 -13.66 -28.01 22.54
N PHE A 962 -12.58 -27.86 21.77
CA PHE A 962 -12.15 -26.56 21.26
C PHE A 962 -13.21 -25.92 20.35
N LEU A 963 -13.77 -26.68 19.40
CA LEU A 963 -14.78 -26.19 18.47
C LEU A 963 -16.07 -25.76 19.17
N GLN A 964 -16.45 -26.42 20.28
CA GLN A 964 -17.58 -26.01 21.12
C GLN A 964 -17.35 -24.70 21.87
N GLY A 965 -16.09 -24.30 22.09
CA GLY A 965 -15.70 -23.07 22.77
C GLY A 965 -15.52 -21.86 21.85
N LEU A 966 -15.71 -22.02 20.53
CA LEU A 966 -15.55 -20.92 19.58
C LEU A 966 -16.65 -19.87 19.73
N SER A 967 -16.27 -18.60 19.54
CA SER A 967 -17.21 -17.48 19.54
C SER A 967 -18.13 -17.53 18.34
N GLU A 968 -19.39 -17.13 18.55
CA GLU A 968 -20.41 -17.00 17.50
C GLU A 968 -20.15 -15.80 16.57
N ALA A 969 -19.19 -14.92 16.89
CA ALA A 969 -18.97 -13.67 16.18
C ALA A 969 -18.66 -13.85 14.68
N GLY A 970 -17.90 -14.89 14.31
CA GLY A 970 -17.55 -15.20 12.92
C GLY A 970 -18.77 -15.65 12.09
N PRO A 971 -19.41 -16.78 12.44
CA PRO A 971 -20.64 -17.25 11.80
C PRO A 971 -21.74 -16.19 11.74
N ARG A 972 -21.92 -15.42 12.83
CA ARG A 972 -22.90 -14.33 12.88
C ARG A 972 -22.61 -13.24 11.86
N GLY A 973 -21.36 -12.88 11.60
CA GLY A 973 -20.98 -11.88 10.61
C GLY A 973 -21.43 -12.28 9.20
N HIS A 974 -21.04 -13.48 8.75
CA HIS A 974 -21.42 -14.00 7.43
C HIS A 974 -22.94 -14.12 7.24
N LEU A 975 -23.64 -14.62 8.26
CA LEU A 975 -25.11 -14.73 8.24
C LEU A 975 -25.76 -13.33 8.20
N ALA A 976 -25.31 -12.39 9.03
CA ALA A 976 -25.82 -11.02 9.07
C ALA A 976 -25.59 -10.27 7.73
N GLY A 977 -24.44 -10.48 7.09
CA GLY A 977 -24.16 -9.94 5.76
C GLY A 977 -25.12 -10.47 4.70
N ALA A 978 -25.38 -11.78 4.71
CA ALA A 978 -26.33 -12.40 3.79
C ALA A 978 -27.77 -11.89 4.00
N MET A 979 -28.19 -11.67 5.25
CA MET A 979 -29.51 -11.07 5.56
C MET A 979 -29.60 -9.62 5.08
N SER A 980 -28.53 -8.83 5.24
CA SER A 980 -28.46 -7.45 4.73
C SER A 980 -28.58 -7.38 3.20
N ALA A 981 -27.95 -8.33 2.50
CA ALA A 981 -28.07 -8.44 1.05
C ALA A 981 -29.51 -8.78 0.60
N ALA A 982 -30.17 -9.71 1.31
CA ALA A 982 -31.57 -10.05 1.04
C ALA A 982 -32.51 -8.85 1.23
N GLN A 983 -32.32 -8.08 2.30
CA GLN A 983 -33.08 -6.85 2.55
C GLN A 983 -32.93 -5.84 1.42
N ASN A 984 -31.69 -5.51 1.04
CA ASN A 984 -31.45 -4.46 0.06
C ASN A 984 -31.85 -4.86 -1.36
N ARG A 985 -31.69 -6.14 -1.74
CA ARG A 985 -32.20 -6.62 -3.03
C ARG A 985 -33.72 -6.58 -3.13
N ALA A 986 -34.41 -6.85 -2.02
CA ALA A 986 -35.87 -6.71 -1.98
C ALA A 986 -36.34 -5.26 -2.07
N ARG A 987 -35.66 -4.35 -1.36
CA ARG A 987 -35.90 -2.90 -1.45
C ARG A 987 -35.66 -2.41 -2.88
N HIS A 988 -34.54 -2.80 -3.48
CA HIS A 988 -34.24 -2.51 -4.88
C HIS A 988 -35.35 -2.95 -5.82
N ALA A 989 -35.68 -4.24 -5.78
CA ALA A 989 -36.68 -4.82 -6.67
C ALA A 989 -38.02 -4.10 -6.53
N THR A 990 -38.37 -3.62 -5.34
CA THR A 990 -39.59 -2.87 -5.06
C THR A 990 -39.54 -1.45 -5.66
N PHE A 991 -38.45 -0.72 -5.51
CA PHE A 991 -38.35 0.68 -5.97
C PHE A 991 -38.08 0.85 -7.46
N THR A 992 -37.38 -0.09 -8.11
CA THR A 992 -37.01 0.01 -9.53
C THR A 992 -37.91 -0.79 -10.46
N GLN A 993 -39.04 -1.28 -9.94
CA GLN A 993 -40.00 -2.00 -10.78
C GLN A 993 -40.69 -1.09 -11.78
N HIS A 994 -40.98 -1.64 -12.96
CA HIS A 994 -41.70 -0.95 -14.01
C HIS A 994 -43.08 -0.49 -13.51
N GLY A 995 -43.32 0.83 -13.52
CA GLY A 995 -44.57 1.45 -13.06
C GLY A 995 -44.54 1.97 -11.62
N ALA A 996 -43.42 1.89 -10.90
CA ALA A 996 -43.24 2.63 -9.65
C ALA A 996 -43.20 4.14 -9.91
N PRO A 997 -43.76 4.97 -9.01
CA PRO A 997 -43.64 6.42 -9.06
C PRO A 997 -42.18 6.85 -8.93
N ARG A 998 -41.83 7.99 -9.54
CA ARG A 998 -40.50 8.57 -9.48
C ARG A 998 -40.20 9.07 -8.06
N GLY A 999 -39.02 8.73 -7.55
CA GLY A 999 -38.51 9.23 -6.27
C GLY A 999 -36.98 9.33 -6.30
N GLN A 1000 -36.39 10.04 -5.34
CA GLN A 1000 -34.94 10.22 -5.23
C GLN A 1000 -34.31 9.12 -4.35
N LEU A 1001 -33.31 8.43 -4.88
CA LEU A 1001 -32.51 7.45 -4.17
C LEU A 1001 -31.50 8.15 -3.25
N ARG A 1002 -31.57 7.85 -1.96
CA ARG A 1002 -30.71 8.43 -0.93
C ARG A 1002 -30.09 7.35 -0.05
N ALA A 1003 -28.81 7.50 0.27
CA ALA A 1003 -28.15 6.71 1.31
C ALA A 1003 -28.65 7.15 2.70
N VAL A 1004 -29.03 6.18 3.52
CA VAL A 1004 -29.42 6.43 4.92
C VAL A 1004 -28.67 5.47 5.82
N GLU A 1005 -27.97 6.03 6.80
CA GLU A 1005 -27.15 5.32 7.76
C GLU A 1005 -27.70 5.51 9.17
N VAL A 1006 -27.57 4.46 9.99
CA VAL A 1006 -27.87 4.58 11.42
C VAL A 1006 -26.70 5.29 12.09
N LEU A 1007 -26.88 6.57 12.37
CA LEU A 1007 -25.88 7.41 13.03
C LEU A 1007 -25.92 7.23 14.56
N ASP A 1008 -25.07 6.37 15.09
CA ASP A 1008 -24.85 6.18 16.52
C ASP A 1008 -23.35 6.10 16.87
N SER A 1009 -23.03 5.76 18.12
CA SER A 1009 -21.64 5.68 18.57
C SER A 1009 -20.79 4.61 17.86
N ALA A 1010 -21.40 3.75 17.03
CA ALA A 1010 -20.74 2.71 16.25
C ALA A 1010 -20.67 3.01 14.75
N THR A 1011 -21.07 4.21 14.30
CA THR A 1011 -20.99 4.64 12.89
C THR A 1011 -19.56 5.00 12.49
N CYS A 1012 -19.13 4.55 11.32
CA CYS A 1012 -17.80 4.78 10.78
C CYS A 1012 -17.72 6.07 9.93
N ASP A 1013 -16.51 6.61 9.69
CA ASP A 1013 -16.29 7.86 8.93
C ASP A 1013 -17.02 7.83 7.57
N ASN A 1014 -16.84 6.75 6.83
CA ASN A 1014 -17.40 6.60 5.49
C ASN A 1014 -18.95 6.53 5.52
N CYS A 1015 -19.53 5.86 6.52
CA CYS A 1015 -20.99 5.84 6.71
C CYS A 1015 -21.53 7.23 7.07
N GLU A 1016 -20.82 8.01 7.89
CA GLU A 1016 -21.27 9.36 8.20
C GLU A 1016 -21.17 10.31 6.99
N GLU A 1017 -20.14 10.13 6.14
CA GLU A 1017 -19.98 10.90 4.91
C GLU A 1017 -21.01 10.55 3.84
N ILE A 1018 -21.40 9.28 3.71
CA ILE A 1018 -22.38 8.86 2.71
C ILE A 1018 -23.83 9.13 3.16
N ASP A 1019 -24.11 9.23 4.48
CA ASP A 1019 -25.45 9.50 4.99
C ASP A 1019 -26.05 10.77 4.38
N GLY A 1020 -27.26 10.64 3.86
CA GLY A 1020 -27.97 11.74 3.20
C GLY A 1020 -27.53 12.00 1.75
N THR A 1021 -26.54 11.27 1.21
CA THR A 1021 -26.13 11.40 -0.20
C THR A 1021 -27.25 10.95 -1.12
N VAL A 1022 -27.64 11.82 -2.06
CA VAL A 1022 -28.63 11.53 -3.10
C VAL A 1022 -27.92 11.09 -4.37
N PHE A 1023 -28.24 9.90 -4.85
CA PHE A 1023 -27.64 9.32 -6.07
C PHE A 1023 -28.36 9.78 -7.35
N GLY A 1024 -29.64 10.09 -7.26
CA GLY A 1024 -30.48 10.50 -8.40
C GLY A 1024 -31.87 9.88 -8.34
N ASP A 1025 -32.60 9.91 -9.45
CA ASP A 1025 -33.98 9.42 -9.51
C ASP A 1025 -34.08 7.89 -9.73
N THR A 1026 -35.16 7.27 -9.26
CA THR A 1026 -35.44 5.83 -9.43
C THR A 1026 -35.66 5.40 -10.87
N ASP A 1027 -35.88 6.33 -11.81
CA ASP A 1027 -36.02 6.10 -13.25
C ASP A 1027 -34.72 6.30 -14.05
N ASP A 1028 -33.64 6.76 -13.40
CA ASP A 1028 -32.31 6.92 -14.01
C ASP A 1028 -31.46 5.65 -13.79
N PRO A 1029 -31.17 4.86 -14.86
CA PRO A 1029 -30.39 3.63 -14.74
C PRO A 1029 -28.98 3.84 -14.20
N ASP A 1030 -28.36 4.99 -14.44
CA ASP A 1030 -26.99 5.27 -14.01
C ASP A 1030 -26.97 5.62 -12.51
N ALA A 1031 -27.95 6.42 -12.03
CA ALA A 1031 -28.13 6.70 -10.61
C ALA A 1031 -28.46 5.44 -9.79
N VAL A 1032 -29.32 4.58 -10.35
CA VAL A 1032 -29.61 3.26 -9.78
C VAL A 1032 -28.32 2.45 -9.71
N ALA A 1033 -27.58 2.31 -10.82
CA ALA A 1033 -26.33 1.53 -10.84
C ALA A 1033 -25.29 2.06 -9.85
N GLU A 1034 -25.16 3.37 -9.68
CA GLU A 1034 -24.24 4.00 -8.72
C GLU A 1034 -24.66 3.71 -7.27
N ALA A 1035 -25.93 3.85 -6.93
CA ALA A 1035 -26.47 3.50 -5.61
C ALA A 1035 -26.25 2.01 -5.28
N PHE A 1036 -26.40 1.11 -6.26
CA PHE A 1036 -26.13 -0.32 -6.09
C PHE A 1036 -24.65 -0.66 -5.99
N ALA A 1037 -23.79 0.07 -6.70
CA ALA A 1037 -22.35 -0.06 -6.55
C ALA A 1037 -21.88 0.40 -5.16
N ALA A 1038 -22.58 1.37 -4.56
CA ALA A 1038 -22.34 1.79 -3.18
C ALA A 1038 -22.86 0.75 -2.15
N TYR A 1039 -23.94 0.01 -2.42
CA TYR A 1039 -24.54 -0.99 -1.51
C TYR A 1039 -24.71 -2.41 -2.13
N PRO A 1040 -23.67 -3.06 -2.66
CA PRO A 1040 -23.80 -4.26 -3.50
C PRO A 1040 -24.24 -5.51 -2.73
N MET A 1041 -23.88 -5.60 -1.45
CA MET A 1041 -24.26 -6.68 -0.52
C MET A 1041 -25.19 -6.17 0.58
N GLY A 1042 -25.80 -5.00 0.37
CA GLY A 1042 -26.69 -4.38 1.34
C GLY A 1042 -26.02 -3.67 2.51
N GLY A 1043 -24.71 -3.49 2.44
CA GLY A 1043 -23.94 -2.57 3.28
C GLY A 1043 -23.12 -1.65 2.39
N TYR A 1044 -22.83 -0.45 2.89
CA TYR A 1044 -21.99 0.51 2.16
C TYR A 1044 -20.60 -0.11 1.90
N THR A 1045 -20.13 -0.09 0.66
CA THR A 1045 -18.86 -0.74 0.25
C THR A 1045 -17.65 -0.25 1.02
N LEU A 1046 -17.66 1.03 1.41
CA LEU A 1046 -16.60 1.64 2.21
C LEU A 1046 -16.89 1.58 3.71
N CYS A 1047 -17.97 0.93 4.16
CA CYS A 1047 -18.23 0.74 5.58
C CYS A 1047 -17.10 -0.05 6.24
N GLU A 1048 -16.51 0.52 7.29
CA GLU A 1048 -15.41 -0.11 8.03
C GLU A 1048 -15.91 -1.30 8.88
N GLY A 1049 -17.21 -1.35 9.15
CA GLY A 1049 -17.90 -2.50 9.74
C GLY A 1049 -18.10 -3.68 8.77
N ARG A 1050 -17.80 -3.52 7.48
CA ARG A 1050 -18.00 -4.50 6.39
C ARG A 1050 -19.42 -5.08 6.41
N GLU A 1051 -19.57 -6.40 6.57
CA GLU A 1051 -20.87 -7.09 6.64
C GLU A 1051 -21.76 -6.67 7.84
N ARG A 1052 -21.27 -5.84 8.76
CA ARG A 1052 -22.03 -5.27 9.89
C ARG A 1052 -22.59 -3.87 9.60
N CYS A 1053 -22.47 -3.38 8.38
CA CYS A 1053 -23.07 -2.11 7.99
C CYS A 1053 -24.59 -2.14 8.23
N ARG A 1054 -25.12 -1.08 8.86
CA ARG A 1054 -26.56 -0.92 9.14
C ARG A 1054 -27.25 0.11 8.24
N GLY A 1055 -26.51 0.70 7.30
CA GLY A 1055 -27.06 1.57 6.28
C GLY A 1055 -27.83 0.84 5.19
N THR A 1056 -28.74 1.56 4.55
CA THR A 1056 -29.56 1.08 3.45
C THR A 1056 -29.90 2.23 2.49
N LEU A 1057 -30.45 1.88 1.34
CA LEU A 1057 -31.01 2.85 0.40
C LEU A 1057 -32.46 3.15 0.77
N PHE A 1058 -32.79 4.44 0.78
CA PHE A 1058 -34.14 4.97 0.98
C PHE A 1058 -34.57 5.74 -0.28
N VAL A 1059 -35.88 5.80 -0.54
CA VAL A 1059 -36.44 6.57 -1.65
C VAL A 1059 -37.34 7.66 -1.09
N ASP A 1060 -36.99 8.92 -1.38
CA ASP A 1060 -37.81 10.08 -1.07
C ASP A 1060 -38.74 10.35 -2.26
N TYR A 1061 -40.06 10.24 -2.08
CA TYR A 1061 -41.04 10.55 -3.13
C TYR A 1061 -41.44 12.04 -3.06
N ASP A 1062 -41.29 12.76 -4.16
CA ASP A 1062 -41.73 14.16 -4.27
C ASP A 1062 -43.28 14.22 -4.30
N VAL A 1063 -43.90 14.30 -3.13
CA VAL A 1063 -45.31 14.69 -3.03
C VAL A 1063 -45.39 16.21 -3.11
N GLY A 1064 -45.37 16.73 -4.34
CA GLY A 1064 -45.77 18.11 -4.57
C GLY A 1064 -47.20 18.35 -4.06
N PRO A 1065 -47.60 19.59 -3.70
CA PRO A 1065 -48.95 19.90 -3.23
C PRO A 1065 -50.09 19.65 -4.25
N ASP A 1066 -49.79 19.05 -5.39
CA ASP A 1066 -50.69 18.87 -6.53
C ASP A 1066 -51.09 17.39 -6.67
N SER A 1067 -51.78 16.84 -5.67
CA SER A 1067 -52.66 15.69 -5.89
C SER A 1067 -54.10 16.17 -5.83
N ASP A 1068 -54.81 16.00 -6.94
CA ASP A 1068 -56.23 16.27 -7.13
C ASP A 1068 -57.09 15.48 -6.11
N ASN A 1069 -57.20 16.00 -4.89
CA ASN A 1069 -58.16 15.56 -3.90
C ASN A 1069 -59.25 16.64 -3.76
N PRO A 1070 -60.46 16.45 -4.31
CA PRO A 1070 -61.48 17.51 -4.42
C PRO A 1070 -62.11 17.95 -3.08
N GLY A 1071 -61.53 17.58 -1.93
CA GLY A 1071 -62.01 17.90 -0.59
C GLY A 1071 -61.37 19.13 0.06
N ASP A 1072 -60.14 19.50 -0.31
CA ASP A 1072 -59.38 20.52 0.44
C ASP A 1072 -59.51 21.96 -0.09
N ASP A 1073 -60.02 22.12 -1.32
CA ASP A 1073 -60.15 23.44 -1.97
C ASP A 1073 -61.23 24.33 -1.31
N LEU A 1074 -62.23 23.73 -0.66
CA LEU A 1074 -63.26 24.47 0.08
C LEU A 1074 -62.69 25.15 1.34
N THR A 1075 -61.76 24.48 2.02
CA THR A 1075 -61.19 24.92 3.30
C THR A 1075 -60.15 26.02 3.10
N ALA A 1076 -59.38 25.94 1.99
CA ALA A 1076 -58.42 26.97 1.60
C ALA A 1076 -59.11 28.25 1.09
N MET A 1077 -60.19 28.12 0.32
CA MET A 1077 -61.01 29.27 -0.11
C MET A 1077 -61.70 29.97 1.08
N LEU A 1078 -62.20 29.21 2.07
CA LEU A 1078 -62.81 29.77 3.28
C LEU A 1078 -61.80 30.52 4.17
N LYS A 1079 -60.57 29.99 4.33
CA LYS A 1079 -59.51 30.66 5.12
C LYS A 1079 -59.00 31.95 4.47
N LYS A 1080 -58.93 32.01 3.13
CA LYS A 1080 -58.57 33.24 2.40
C LYS A 1080 -59.65 34.32 2.48
N LEU A 1081 -60.92 33.94 2.57
CA LEU A 1081 -62.03 34.89 2.74
C LEU A 1081 -62.12 35.45 4.18
N VAL A 1082 -61.72 34.68 5.19
CA VAL A 1082 -61.74 35.08 6.60
C VAL A 1082 -60.60 36.05 6.94
N ASN A 1083 -59.41 35.86 6.36
CA ASN A 1083 -58.25 36.74 6.62
C ASN A 1083 -58.30 38.11 5.94
N LEU A 1084 -59.33 38.39 5.13
CA LEU A 1084 -59.54 39.68 4.47
C LEU A 1084 -60.43 40.65 5.28
N LEU A 1085 -60.90 40.26 6.47
CA LEU A 1085 -61.96 40.98 7.18
C LEU A 1085 -61.68 41.45 8.63
N GLU A 1086 -60.48 41.35 9.20
CA GLU A 1086 -60.26 41.86 10.57
C GLU A 1086 -58.95 42.67 10.76
N PRO A 1087 -58.99 43.83 11.45
CA PRO A 1087 -57.83 44.68 11.71
C PRO A 1087 -57.13 44.33 13.04
N GLU A 1088 -55.80 44.52 13.08
CA GLU A 1088 -54.96 44.26 14.26
C GLU A 1088 -55.29 45.12 15.49
N PRO A 1089 -55.03 44.58 16.71
CA PRO A 1089 -54.64 45.41 17.84
C PRO A 1089 -53.33 44.97 18.51
N ALA A 1090 -52.65 45.97 19.08
CA ALA A 1090 -51.33 45.93 19.69
C ALA A 1090 -51.27 45.36 21.12
N HIS A 1091 -50.07 44.84 21.45
CA HIS A 1091 -49.38 44.71 22.75
C HIS A 1091 -50.17 44.65 24.07
N ILE A 1092 -49.80 43.70 24.95
CA ILE A 1092 -49.26 43.96 26.32
C ILE A 1092 -48.81 42.66 27.00
N ASN A 1093 -47.70 42.79 27.75
CA ASN A 1093 -47.02 41.82 28.62
C ASN A 1093 -47.88 41.23 29.75
N GLY A 1094 -47.51 40.04 30.24
CA GLY A 1094 -47.99 39.58 31.55
C GLY A 1094 -47.51 38.20 31.95
N HIS A 1095 -46.64 38.16 32.96
CA HIS A 1095 -46.05 37.00 33.61
C HIS A 1095 -47.05 36.03 34.27
N HIS A 1096 -46.50 34.83 34.51
CA HIS A 1096 -46.67 33.95 35.67
C HIS A 1096 -47.62 32.74 35.61
N HIS A 1097 -46.94 31.60 35.62
CA HIS A 1097 -47.05 30.49 36.57
C HIS A 1097 -48.37 29.72 36.74
N GLU A 1098 -48.13 28.41 36.64
CA GLU A 1098 -48.61 27.35 37.53
C GLU A 1098 -49.92 26.65 37.19
N LYS A 1099 -49.69 25.38 36.82
CA LYS A 1099 -50.30 24.19 37.41
C LYS A 1099 -51.76 23.89 37.04
N ALA A 1100 -51.81 22.83 36.23
CA ALA A 1100 -52.45 21.55 36.53
C ALA A 1100 -53.85 21.31 35.95
N ARG A 1101 -53.90 20.19 35.21
CA ARG A 1101 -55.05 19.37 34.81
C ARG A 1101 -55.94 20.07 33.78
N THR A 1102 -56.07 19.54 32.58
CA THR A 1102 -56.73 18.26 32.27
C THR A 1102 -56.28 17.76 30.92
#